data_AF-A0AAW0VJK8-F1
#
_entry.id   AF-A0AAW0VJK8-F1
#
_cell.length_a   1.000
_cell.length_b   1.000
_cell.length_c   1.000
_cell.angle_alpha   90.00
_cell.angle_beta   90.00
_cell.angle_gamma   90.00
#
_symmetry.space_group_name_H-M   'P 1'
#
loop_
_entity.id
_entity.type
_entity.pdbx_description
1 polymer ?
#
loop_
_entity_poly.entity_id
_entity_poly.type
_entity_poly.pdbx_seq_one_letter_code
_entity_poly.pdbx_strand_id
1 'polypeptide(L)'
;MDNKNTPQILQVGKLIGIPDGNVLSCCPRMDLMAISMNKTSVWMFRFNGERVYSINNKARILELQWNSSGKFFAVSGTDNLIKIYETNTGALVNKFATNTSLPITLMNWVSVELDASIGSDKAAPFLKMFKQDILKQLPKLSHEVNFYDSERAGGVISMQSGSSKAQSVSISATNTNEDDSLLDFLLVINAYSLLTATFNNLFVVPDIELPEGSKFFKHVMRKNFFEQYLLAEQSQKFLLYKMEFEMSEAHERAYILDILKWSSLLVSMLNHITDQVSVMQQEASAFYSLQDRYLSNLKEAFVQGEDNLEGSEISLNTLVTFLIDMVLLGTIPSYLEDYWLNQFGERGLQRLSKGGNELYDATRKTTFAQVILAVEKILVLLSDLRGVCITGKNIYQNTYGMAVDTLELAVESSKSLLKGFYELIWKFNDEQELFNVFCNYVKVEVLELLSKKDGEMESFLKAHPEVEVSSSKTISFIDKHLTSPILVSYLDLDVSGFDVITKQGSEQVSLIAKLTALKTVINQTLLPGIQNFVADRAKFDITGSIDGSGSANDSEMIFNDDGILVSSKTDSILSLTKFYENGKQATTEIKFPNTIMSYKITQNMQIVVLLKIPEKHSELVTFKVPQRKSRINYQDLEKERVMFFDNTSTMKNPTVMTLTQDPFSSRSTGCIFDMIERRYVIFRC
;
A
#
# COMPACT_ATOMS: atom_id res chain seq x y z
N MET A 1 44.25 -15.30 17.86
CA MET A 1 43.51 -15.18 19.13
C MET A 1 42.36 -14.24 18.85
N ASP A 2 41.20 -14.80 18.53
CA ASP A 2 40.02 -14.03 18.14
C ASP A 2 39.52 -13.22 19.34
N ASN A 3 39.51 -11.89 19.20
CA ASN A 3 39.01 -10.96 20.20
C ASN A 3 37.49 -11.17 20.39
N LYS A 4 37.12 -12.09 21.29
CA LYS A 4 35.72 -12.31 21.72
C LYS A 4 35.08 -11.08 22.42
N ASN A 5 35.86 -10.04 22.71
CA ASN A 5 35.44 -8.86 23.49
C ASN A 5 35.28 -7.58 22.64
N THR A 6 35.27 -7.67 21.30
CA THR A 6 35.02 -6.51 20.41
C THR A 6 33.76 -6.72 19.59
N PRO A 7 32.90 -5.70 19.40
CA PRO A 7 31.77 -5.78 18.49
C PRO A 7 32.25 -6.18 17.09
N GLN A 8 31.49 -7.03 16.39
CA GLN A 8 31.89 -7.48 15.06
C GLN A 8 31.75 -6.31 14.08
N ILE A 9 32.86 -5.78 13.59
CA ILE A 9 32.84 -4.78 12.52
C ILE A 9 32.46 -5.48 11.23
N LEU A 10 31.35 -5.05 10.62
CA LEU A 10 30.90 -5.56 9.34
C LEU A 10 31.56 -4.79 8.18
N GLN A 11 31.62 -3.46 8.30
CA GLN A 11 32.16 -2.61 7.25
C GLN A 11 32.66 -1.27 7.81
N VAL A 12 33.69 -0.75 7.18
CA VAL A 12 34.15 0.64 7.36
C VAL A 12 34.12 1.32 6.00
N GLY A 13 33.62 2.53 5.93
CA GLY A 13 33.52 3.26 4.68
C GLY A 13 33.50 4.77 4.86
N LYS A 14 33.48 5.47 3.72
CA LYS A 14 33.29 6.91 3.64
C LYS A 14 32.11 7.20 2.72
N LEU A 15 31.17 8.00 3.18
CA LEU A 15 29.99 8.37 2.39
C LEU A 15 30.32 9.44 1.36
N ILE A 16 29.62 9.36 0.23
CA ILE A 16 29.57 10.39 -0.78
C ILE A 16 28.36 11.29 -0.46
N GLY A 17 28.62 12.56 -0.13
CA GLY A 17 27.58 13.54 0.26
C GLY A 17 27.76 14.08 1.68
N ILE A 18 27.02 15.14 2.03
CA ILE A 18 26.98 15.71 3.39
C ILE A 18 25.62 15.32 3.97
N PRO A 19 25.56 14.40 4.94
CA PRO A 19 24.32 14.12 5.63
C PRO A 19 23.92 15.33 6.46
N ASP A 20 22.62 15.57 6.55
CA ASP A 20 22.07 16.66 7.37
C ASP A 20 21.97 16.29 8.86
N GLY A 21 22.21 15.02 9.21
CA GLY A 21 22.21 14.50 10.57
C GLY A 21 20.83 14.19 11.16
N ASN A 22 19.73 14.38 10.42
CA ASN A 22 18.38 14.14 10.96
C ASN A 22 18.02 12.64 11.00
N VAL A 23 18.33 11.89 9.94
CA VAL A 23 18.01 10.47 9.79
C VAL A 23 19.28 9.70 9.47
N LEU A 24 19.59 8.74 10.33
CA LEU A 24 20.60 7.70 10.13
C LEU A 24 20.05 6.40 10.72
N SER A 25 19.64 5.47 9.87
CA SER A 25 19.07 4.20 10.31
C SER A 25 19.49 3.05 9.42
N CYS A 26 19.85 1.93 10.04
CA CYS A 26 20.03 0.65 9.34
C CYS A 26 18.67 -0.03 9.16
N CYS A 27 18.50 -0.78 8.07
CA CYS A 27 17.38 -1.68 7.88
C CYS A 27 17.51 -2.87 8.86
N PRO A 28 16.40 -3.36 9.46
CA PRO A 28 16.47 -4.45 10.44
C PRO A 28 16.93 -5.79 9.84
N ARG A 29 16.60 -6.07 8.57
CA ARG A 29 16.83 -7.39 7.95
C ARG A 29 17.74 -7.38 6.72
N MET A 30 17.77 -6.28 5.96
CA MET A 30 18.60 -6.16 4.76
C MET A 30 19.88 -5.38 5.06
N ASP A 31 20.93 -5.59 4.26
CA ASP A 31 22.20 -4.87 4.37
C ASP A 31 22.12 -3.45 3.76
N LEU A 32 21.14 -2.68 4.25
CA LEU A 32 20.79 -1.34 3.77
C LEU A 32 20.82 -0.31 4.90
N MET A 33 21.20 0.91 4.54
CA MET A 33 21.30 2.06 5.42
C MET A 33 20.63 3.27 4.76
N ALA A 34 19.67 3.86 5.46
CA ALA A 34 18.98 5.07 5.06
C ALA A 34 19.60 6.29 5.74
N ILE A 35 19.87 7.32 4.93
CA ILE A 35 20.49 8.57 5.37
C ILE A 35 19.74 9.75 4.78
N SER A 36 19.38 10.73 5.60
CA SER A 36 18.83 12.00 5.08
C SER A 36 19.93 12.93 4.58
N MET A 37 19.66 13.50 3.41
CA MET A 37 20.51 14.42 2.69
C MET A 37 19.70 15.66 2.33
N ASN A 38 20.30 16.85 2.45
CA ASN A 38 19.68 18.13 2.09
C ASN A 38 18.31 18.40 2.75
N LYS A 39 18.01 17.79 3.90
CA LYS A 39 16.76 17.88 4.68
C LYS A 39 15.53 17.24 4.04
N THR A 40 15.48 17.07 2.72
CA THR A 40 14.29 16.59 2.00
C THR A 40 14.47 15.25 1.31
N SER A 41 15.71 14.76 1.19
CA SER A 41 15.99 13.53 0.43
C SER A 41 16.46 12.41 1.34
N VAL A 42 16.00 11.19 1.09
CA VAL A 42 16.52 9.97 1.73
C VAL A 42 17.37 9.24 0.70
N TRP A 43 18.63 8.98 1.04
CA TRP A 43 19.54 8.20 0.22
C TRP A 43 19.71 6.83 0.84
N MET A 44 19.55 5.80 0.00
CA MET A 44 19.68 4.41 0.41
C MET A 44 21.04 3.88 -0.03
N PHE A 45 21.80 3.35 0.92
CA PHE A 45 23.11 2.77 0.70
C PHE A 45 23.12 1.31 1.09
N ARG A 46 23.85 0.48 0.34
CA ARG A 46 24.32 -0.80 0.85
C ARG A 46 25.40 -0.57 1.91
N PHE A 47 25.62 -1.55 2.77
CA PHE A 47 26.67 -1.46 3.79
C PHE A 47 28.06 -1.20 3.22
N ASN A 48 28.37 -1.71 2.02
CA ASN A 48 29.62 -1.46 1.29
C ASN A 48 29.82 0.01 0.83
N GLY A 49 28.82 0.88 0.99
CA GLY A 49 28.87 2.29 0.63
C GLY A 49 28.35 2.60 -0.78
N GLU A 50 27.92 1.59 -1.52
CA GLU A 50 27.26 1.77 -2.82
C GLU A 50 25.86 2.36 -2.63
N ARG A 51 25.57 3.46 -3.33
CA ARG A 51 24.23 4.06 -3.31
C ARG A 51 23.31 3.27 -4.23
N VAL A 52 22.21 2.75 -3.67
CA VAL A 52 21.19 2.00 -4.42
C VAL A 52 20.27 2.96 -5.16
N TYR A 53 19.64 3.89 -4.43
CA TYR A 53 18.76 4.91 -4.98
C TYR A 53 18.67 6.12 -4.04
N SER A 54 17.96 7.16 -4.49
CA SER A 54 17.61 8.32 -3.68
C SER A 54 16.16 8.72 -3.92
N ILE A 55 15.46 9.07 -2.85
CA ILE A 55 14.07 9.51 -2.86
C ILE A 55 14.04 10.98 -2.44
N ASN A 56 13.21 11.78 -3.11
CA ASN A 56 12.91 13.14 -2.69
C ASN A 56 11.53 13.19 -2.03
N ASN A 57 11.50 13.45 -0.72
CA ASN A 57 10.26 13.55 0.07
C ASN A 57 9.46 14.82 -0.24
N LYS A 58 10.03 15.78 -1.00
CA LYS A 58 9.50 17.11 -1.32
C LYS A 58 9.28 18.04 -0.12
N ALA A 59 9.24 17.52 1.09
CA ALA A 59 9.17 18.24 2.35
C ALA A 59 10.33 17.84 3.26
N ARG A 60 10.65 18.70 4.24
CA ARG A 60 11.68 18.39 5.25
C ARG A 60 11.26 17.13 6.01
N ILE A 61 12.17 16.16 6.08
CA ILE A 61 12.00 14.88 6.76
C ILE A 61 12.11 15.11 8.26
N LEU A 62 11.15 14.56 9.02
CA LEU A 62 11.13 14.59 10.47
C LEU A 62 11.68 13.27 11.03
N GLU A 63 11.13 12.15 10.58
CA GLU A 63 11.49 10.82 11.08
C GLU A 63 11.40 9.76 9.97
N LEU A 64 12.15 8.67 10.13
CA LEU A 64 12.08 7.48 9.29
C LEU A 64 11.93 6.25 10.19
N GLN A 65 10.94 5.42 9.91
CA GLN A 65 10.70 4.17 10.63
C GLN A 65 10.64 2.99 9.65
N TRP A 66 11.37 1.94 9.97
CA TRP A 66 11.33 0.69 9.21
C TRP A 66 10.17 -0.16 9.69
N ASN A 67 9.52 -0.88 8.78
CA ASN A 67 8.64 -1.96 9.20
C ASN A 67 9.47 -3.17 9.71
N SER A 68 8.84 -4.09 10.43
CA SER A 68 9.53 -5.23 11.03
C SER A 68 10.19 -6.17 10.01
N SER A 69 9.60 -6.29 8.81
CA SER A 69 10.15 -7.11 7.74
C SER A 69 11.31 -6.45 7.00
N GLY A 70 11.53 -5.15 7.20
CA GLY A 70 12.51 -4.34 6.47
C GLY A 70 12.17 -4.11 4.99
N LYS A 71 11.05 -4.64 4.49
CA LYS A 71 10.61 -4.48 3.10
C LYS A 71 9.99 -3.12 2.81
N PHE A 72 9.53 -2.44 3.85
CA PHE A 72 8.95 -1.10 3.75
C PHE A 72 9.56 -0.18 4.80
N PHE A 73 9.49 1.12 4.51
CA PHE A 73 9.78 2.16 5.50
C PHE A 73 8.86 3.35 5.32
N ALA A 74 8.52 3.99 6.42
CA ALA A 74 7.71 5.19 6.48
C ALA A 74 8.61 6.41 6.68
N VAL A 75 8.29 7.49 5.98
CA VAL A 75 8.93 8.80 6.13
C VAL A 75 7.85 9.81 6.50
N SER A 76 8.04 10.51 7.62
CA SER A 76 7.19 11.63 8.03
C SER A 76 7.80 12.95 7.59
N GLY A 77 6.97 13.86 7.09
CA GLY A 77 7.39 15.17 6.61
C GLY A 77 6.72 16.33 7.34
N THR A 78 7.34 17.50 7.22
CA THR A 78 6.77 18.81 7.61
C THR A 78 5.52 19.21 6.81
N ASP A 79 5.17 18.45 5.77
CA ASP A 79 3.93 18.56 5.01
C ASP A 79 2.75 17.82 5.67
N ASN A 80 2.90 17.34 6.91
CA ASN A 80 1.92 16.54 7.66
C ASN A 80 1.53 15.23 6.98
N LEU A 81 2.36 14.78 6.04
CA LEU A 81 2.15 13.57 5.27
C LEU A 81 3.09 12.47 5.71
N ILE A 82 2.56 11.25 5.68
CA ILE A 82 3.32 10.02 5.81
C ILE A 82 3.41 9.39 4.44
N LYS A 83 4.63 9.05 4.05
CA LYS A 83 4.93 8.39 2.78
C LYS A 83 5.59 7.05 3.07
N ILE A 84 5.00 5.98 2.55
CA ILE A 84 5.50 4.63 2.70
C ILE A 84 6.13 4.20 1.39
N TYR A 85 7.35 3.69 1.50
CA TYR A 85 8.18 3.31 0.37
C TYR A 85 8.56 1.85 0.45
N GLU A 86 8.68 1.23 -0.71
CA GLU A 86 9.27 -0.10 -0.83
C GLU A 86 10.80 -0.01 -0.75
N THR A 87 11.41 -0.79 0.13
CA THR A 87 12.84 -0.76 0.41
C THR A 87 13.70 -1.15 -0.79
N ASN A 88 13.25 -2.07 -1.65
CA ASN A 88 14.05 -2.57 -2.77
C ASN A 88 14.10 -1.59 -3.94
N THR A 89 12.96 -1.01 -4.30
CA THR A 89 12.80 -0.20 -5.51
C THR A 89 12.86 1.30 -5.21
N GLY A 90 12.57 1.70 -3.97
CA GLY A 90 12.34 3.10 -3.61
C GLY A 90 11.02 3.67 -4.16
N ALA A 91 10.14 2.81 -4.68
CA ALA A 91 8.83 3.23 -5.17
C ALA A 91 7.93 3.67 -4.01
N LEU A 92 7.16 4.74 -4.24
CA LEU A 92 6.14 5.19 -3.29
C LEU A 92 4.97 4.21 -3.34
N VAL A 93 4.71 3.55 -2.22
CA VAL A 93 3.63 2.56 -2.06
C VAL A 93 2.36 3.21 -1.55
N ASN A 94 2.47 4.08 -0.55
CA ASN A 94 1.30 4.78 -0.05
C ASN A 94 1.64 6.17 0.45
N LYS A 95 0.64 7.05 0.45
CA LYS A 95 0.72 8.41 0.95
C LYS A 95 -0.60 8.80 1.58
N PHE A 96 -0.58 9.15 2.85
CA PHE A 96 -1.75 9.66 3.56
C PHE A 96 -1.37 10.78 4.52
N ALA A 97 -2.35 11.64 4.84
CA ALA A 97 -2.26 12.60 5.92
C ALA A 97 -2.92 12.00 7.15
N THR A 98 -2.28 12.14 8.32
CA THR A 98 -2.93 11.79 9.59
C THR A 98 -3.78 12.94 10.12
N ASN A 99 -3.35 14.18 9.86
CA ASN A 99 -4.13 15.38 10.12
C ASN A 99 -3.79 16.46 9.09
N THR A 100 -4.78 17.25 8.68
CA THR A 100 -4.59 18.30 7.67
C THR A 100 -3.81 19.51 8.19
N SER A 101 -3.86 19.78 9.50
CA SER A 101 -3.37 21.01 10.10
C SER A 101 -2.28 20.79 11.16
N LEU A 102 -2.34 19.69 11.89
CA LEU A 102 -1.47 19.46 13.05
C LEU A 102 -0.15 18.77 12.65
N PRO A 103 1.01 19.28 13.11
CA PRO A 103 2.32 18.70 12.80
C PRO A 103 2.50 17.33 13.43
N ILE A 104 3.19 16.43 12.72
CA ILE A 104 3.58 15.12 13.24
C ILE A 104 4.69 15.30 14.27
N THR A 105 4.51 14.74 15.47
CA THR A 105 5.45 14.84 16.59
C THR A 105 6.10 13.51 16.96
N LEU A 106 5.44 12.38 16.69
CA LEU A 106 5.97 11.03 16.91
C LEU A 106 5.46 10.10 15.82
N MET A 107 6.32 9.22 15.31
CA MET A 107 5.95 8.11 14.45
C MET A 107 6.61 6.82 14.95
N ASN A 108 5.85 5.73 15.08
CA ASN A 108 6.40 4.44 15.44
C ASN A 108 5.71 3.29 14.70
N TRP A 109 6.49 2.44 14.04
CA TRP A 109 6.01 1.27 13.32
C TRP A 109 6.33 0.00 14.09
N VAL A 110 5.30 -0.74 14.47
CA VAL A 110 5.40 -1.98 15.24
C VAL A 110 4.64 -3.11 14.52
N SER A 111 5.02 -4.36 14.75
CA SER A 111 4.24 -5.52 14.31
C SER A 111 3.76 -6.29 15.53
N VAL A 112 2.46 -6.61 15.54
CA VAL A 112 1.77 -7.34 16.59
C VAL A 112 1.74 -8.82 16.24
N GLU A 113 2.13 -9.69 17.19
CA GLU A 113 1.91 -11.13 17.08
C GLU A 113 0.50 -11.47 17.56
N LEU A 114 -0.36 -11.95 16.65
CA LEU A 114 -1.80 -12.12 16.91
C LEU A 114 -2.06 -13.12 18.05
N ASP A 115 -1.39 -14.27 18.03
CA ASP A 115 -1.59 -15.32 19.04
C ASP A 115 -1.16 -14.85 20.44
N ALA A 116 -0.05 -14.12 20.53
CA ALA A 116 0.45 -13.59 21.78
C ALA A 116 -0.48 -12.51 22.38
N SER A 117 -1.17 -11.75 21.52
CA SER A 117 -2.11 -10.70 21.95
C SER A 117 -3.46 -11.24 22.45
N ILE A 118 -3.87 -12.44 22.01
CA ILE A 118 -5.12 -13.08 22.45
C ILE A 118 -5.05 -13.55 23.91
N GLY A 119 -3.86 -13.88 24.40
CA GLY A 119 -3.61 -14.14 25.84
C GLY A 119 -4.09 -15.50 26.37
N SER A 120 -4.11 -16.55 25.54
CA SER A 120 -4.49 -17.90 26.00
C SER A 120 -3.77 -19.03 25.27
N ASP A 121 -2.68 -19.55 25.86
CA ASP A 121 -1.98 -20.76 25.39
C ASP A 121 -2.90 -22.00 25.35
N LYS A 122 -3.98 -22.01 26.13
CA LYS A 122 -4.90 -23.16 26.26
C LYS A 122 -6.10 -23.11 25.29
N ALA A 123 -6.57 -21.92 24.92
CA ALA A 123 -7.74 -21.77 24.03
C ALA A 123 -7.35 -21.47 22.57
N ALA A 124 -6.16 -20.90 22.32
CA ALA A 124 -5.69 -20.58 20.96
C ALA A 124 -5.73 -21.77 19.98
N PRO A 125 -5.39 -23.01 20.38
CA PRO A 125 -5.48 -24.17 19.47
C PRO A 125 -6.93 -24.47 19.04
N PHE A 126 -7.90 -24.35 19.95
CA PHE A 126 -9.31 -24.64 19.69
C PHE A 126 -10.00 -23.52 18.89
N LEU A 127 -9.59 -22.27 19.10
CA LEU A 127 -9.97 -21.11 18.29
C LEU A 127 -9.59 -21.28 16.81
N LYS A 128 -8.43 -21.89 16.54
CA LYS A 128 -7.95 -22.14 15.17
C LYS A 128 -8.48 -23.43 14.54
N MET A 129 -8.93 -24.39 15.35
CA MET A 129 -9.33 -25.73 14.88
C MET A 129 -10.50 -25.71 13.89
N PHE A 130 -11.39 -24.71 14.01
CA PHE A 130 -12.55 -24.54 13.12
C PHE A 130 -12.40 -23.39 12.13
N LYS A 131 -11.27 -22.66 12.16
CA LYS A 131 -11.03 -21.51 11.29
C LYS A 131 -10.45 -22.00 9.96
N GLN A 132 -11.32 -22.41 9.04
CA GLN A 132 -10.91 -22.64 7.66
C GLN A 132 -10.75 -21.29 6.97
N ASP A 133 -9.52 -20.96 6.56
CA ASP A 133 -9.23 -19.72 5.87
C ASP A 133 -9.60 -19.84 4.38
N ILE A 134 -10.87 -19.55 4.09
CA ILE A 134 -11.45 -19.62 2.74
C ILE A 134 -10.68 -18.68 1.80
N LEU A 135 -10.20 -17.54 2.28
CA LEU A 135 -9.48 -16.54 1.47
C LEU A 135 -8.15 -17.08 0.93
N LYS A 136 -7.45 -17.93 1.70
CA LYS A 136 -6.23 -18.61 1.24
C LYS A 136 -6.46 -19.67 0.18
N GLN A 137 -7.68 -20.22 0.14
CA GLN A 137 -8.07 -21.24 -0.84
C GLN A 137 -8.54 -20.59 -2.15
N LEU A 138 -8.90 -19.30 -2.13
CA LEU A 138 -9.25 -18.54 -3.32
C LEU A 138 -7.99 -18.15 -4.12
N PRO A 139 -8.11 -17.99 -5.46
CA PRO A 139 -7.01 -17.51 -6.28
C PRO A 139 -6.46 -16.15 -5.79
N LYS A 140 -5.16 -15.92 -6.01
CA LYS A 140 -4.51 -14.67 -5.63
C LYS A 140 -4.85 -13.55 -6.61
N LEU A 141 -5.08 -12.35 -6.08
CA LEU A 141 -5.21 -11.12 -6.87
C LEU A 141 -3.84 -10.65 -7.34
N SER A 142 -3.77 -9.85 -8.41
CA SER A 142 -2.47 -9.44 -8.99
C SER A 142 -1.60 -8.64 -8.02
N HIS A 143 -2.20 -7.87 -7.09
CA HIS A 143 -1.47 -7.16 -6.04
C HIS A 143 -1.02 -8.07 -4.86
N GLU A 144 -1.58 -9.28 -4.75
CA GLU A 144 -1.19 -10.30 -3.75
C GLU A 144 -0.08 -11.24 -4.29
N VAL A 145 0.18 -11.22 -5.60
CA VAL A 145 1.23 -12.01 -6.22
C VAL A 145 2.55 -11.24 -6.12
N ASN A 146 3.45 -11.74 -5.27
CA ASN A 146 4.78 -11.19 -5.11
C ASN A 146 5.60 -11.36 -6.41
N PHE A 147 6.25 -10.29 -6.89
CA PHE A 147 7.19 -10.34 -8.02
C PHE A 147 8.29 -11.40 -7.86
N TYR A 148 8.65 -11.75 -6.62
CA TYR A 148 9.69 -12.74 -6.31
C TYR A 148 9.30 -14.21 -6.54
N ASP A 149 8.00 -14.55 -6.50
CA ASP A 149 7.56 -15.92 -6.78
C ASP A 149 7.69 -16.25 -8.28
N SER A 150 7.59 -15.24 -9.16
CA SER A 150 7.76 -15.40 -10.60
C SER A 150 9.20 -15.70 -11.03
N GLU A 151 10.22 -15.26 -10.27
CA GLU A 151 11.62 -15.58 -10.59
C GLU A 151 12.06 -16.95 -10.06
N ARG A 152 11.45 -17.45 -8.97
CA ARG A 152 11.75 -18.77 -8.40
C ARG A 152 10.94 -19.91 -9.04
N ALA A 153 9.70 -19.65 -9.45
CA ALA A 153 8.88 -20.61 -10.17
C ALA A 153 9.18 -20.50 -11.67
N GLY A 154 10.35 -21.01 -12.09
CA GLY A 154 10.85 -20.91 -13.46
C GLY A 154 9.76 -21.01 -14.53
N GLY A 155 9.40 -19.86 -15.11
CA GLY A 155 8.67 -19.75 -16.38
C GLY A 155 7.24 -20.29 -16.46
N VAL A 156 6.59 -20.76 -15.39
CA VAL A 156 5.24 -21.39 -15.50
C VAL A 156 4.07 -20.40 -15.37
N ILE A 157 4.29 -19.18 -14.87
CA ILE A 157 3.34 -18.05 -15.10
C ILE A 157 3.85 -17.20 -16.25
N SER A 158 4.17 -17.85 -17.36
CA SER A 158 4.19 -17.22 -18.67
C SER A 158 2.76 -17.24 -19.22
N MET A 159 1.91 -16.33 -18.76
CA MET A 159 0.83 -15.87 -19.63
C MET A 159 1.46 -14.97 -20.69
N GLN A 160 1.98 -15.64 -21.71
CA GLN A 160 2.56 -15.07 -22.92
C GLN A 160 1.49 -14.26 -23.67
N SER A 161 1.67 -12.94 -23.71
CA SER A 161 1.98 -12.21 -24.95
C SER A 161 2.07 -10.72 -24.65
N GLY A 162 3.13 -10.06 -25.12
CA GLY A 162 3.16 -8.61 -25.36
C GLY A 162 3.10 -7.68 -24.14
N SER A 163 4.27 -7.25 -23.69
CA SER A 163 4.53 -6.11 -22.80
C SER A 163 4.43 -6.37 -21.30
N SER A 164 5.61 -6.37 -20.68
CA SER A 164 5.86 -6.08 -19.26
C SER A 164 5.46 -4.64 -18.85
N LYS A 165 4.50 -4.02 -19.57
CA LYS A 165 3.97 -2.67 -19.30
C LYS A 165 2.54 -2.68 -18.76
N ALA A 166 1.84 -3.81 -18.71
CA ALA A 166 0.38 -3.86 -18.48
C ALA A 166 -0.10 -4.67 -17.25
N GLN A 167 0.78 -4.98 -16.29
CA GLN A 167 0.30 -5.32 -14.94
C GLN A 167 0.63 -4.15 -14.01
N SER A 168 -0.24 -3.15 -14.02
CA SER A 168 -0.24 -2.10 -13.01
C SER A 168 -0.54 -2.74 -11.66
N VAL A 169 0.51 -3.04 -10.88
CA VAL A 169 0.32 -3.33 -9.46
C VAL A 169 -0.31 -2.09 -8.84
N SER A 170 -1.50 -2.25 -8.28
CA SER A 170 -2.19 -1.21 -7.53
C SER A 170 -1.35 -0.79 -6.33
N ILE A 171 -0.61 0.29 -6.51
CA ILE A 171 0.18 0.96 -5.47
C ILE A 171 -0.69 1.18 -4.22
N SER A 172 -1.96 1.57 -4.44
CA SER A 172 -2.97 1.87 -3.41
C SER A 172 -3.53 0.65 -2.64
N ALA A 173 -3.24 -0.58 -3.07
CA ALA A 173 -3.78 -1.81 -2.48
C ALA A 173 -2.73 -2.64 -1.71
N THR A 174 -1.45 -2.23 -1.74
CA THR A 174 -0.34 -3.02 -1.20
C THR A 174 -0.38 -3.10 0.33
N ASN A 175 -0.62 -4.30 0.86
CA ASN A 175 -0.46 -4.59 2.28
C ASN A 175 1.03 -4.70 2.63
N THR A 176 1.44 -4.11 3.76
CA THR A 176 2.85 -4.16 4.19
C THR A 176 3.25 -5.47 4.85
N ASN A 177 2.28 -6.32 5.16
CA ASN A 177 2.48 -7.58 5.84
C ASN A 177 2.15 -8.79 4.94
N GLU A 178 3.09 -9.74 4.91
CA GLU A 178 2.98 -11.02 4.19
C GLU A 178 2.70 -12.20 5.13
N ASP A 179 2.90 -12.03 6.44
CA ASP A 179 2.68 -13.05 7.44
C ASP A 179 1.31 -12.86 8.10
N ASP A 180 0.41 -13.80 7.85
CA ASP A 180 -0.93 -13.77 8.41
C ASP A 180 -1.02 -13.84 9.93
N SER A 181 0.07 -14.26 10.60
CA SER A 181 0.18 -14.30 12.06
C SER A 181 0.53 -12.95 12.67
N LEU A 182 0.90 -11.98 11.84
CA LEU A 182 1.27 -10.64 12.27
C LEU A 182 0.20 -9.61 11.87
N LEU A 183 0.20 -8.48 12.56
CA LEU A 183 -0.54 -7.28 12.19
C LEU A 183 0.40 -6.08 12.29
N ASP A 184 0.66 -5.41 11.16
CA ASP A 184 1.47 -4.20 11.16
C ASP A 184 0.66 -3.02 11.68
N PHE A 185 1.28 -2.23 12.53
CA PHE A 185 0.68 -1.12 13.27
C PHE A 185 1.60 0.09 13.23
N LEU A 186 1.18 1.14 12.54
CA LEU A 186 1.88 2.42 12.49
C LEU A 186 1.13 3.44 13.35
N LEU A 187 1.75 3.84 14.45
CA LEU A 187 1.24 4.84 15.38
C LEU A 187 1.85 6.21 15.07
N VAL A 188 1.01 7.23 15.02
CA VAL A 188 1.40 8.60 14.70
C VAL A 188 0.74 9.53 15.69
N ILE A 189 1.50 10.46 16.27
CA ILE A 189 0.95 11.51 17.14
C ILE A 189 1.09 12.85 16.44
N ASN A 190 0.01 13.62 16.41
CA ASN A 190 -0.08 14.96 15.86
C ASN A 190 -0.23 15.98 17.00
N ALA A 191 0.64 16.99 17.00
CA ALA A 191 0.67 18.10 17.97
C ALA A 191 0.57 17.68 19.46
N TYR A 192 0.98 16.46 19.80
CA TYR A 192 0.85 15.86 21.13
C TYR A 192 -0.58 15.68 21.66
N SER A 193 -1.61 15.87 20.82
CA SER A 193 -3.01 15.85 21.25
C SER A 193 -3.82 14.72 20.61
N LEU A 194 -3.52 14.38 19.36
CA LEU A 194 -4.28 13.37 18.61
C LEU A 194 -3.35 12.25 18.18
N LEU A 195 -3.79 11.02 18.40
CA LEU A 195 -3.12 9.81 17.96
C LEU A 195 -3.89 9.21 16.78
N THR A 196 -3.17 8.84 15.73
CA THR A 196 -3.69 8.10 14.58
C THR A 196 -2.98 6.75 14.50
N ALA A 197 -3.76 5.70 14.35
CA ALA A 197 -3.28 4.33 14.23
C ALA A 197 -3.59 3.79 12.83
N THR A 198 -2.58 3.42 12.06
CA THR A 198 -2.75 2.82 10.74
C THR A 198 -2.35 1.35 10.75
N PHE A 199 -3.29 0.47 10.43
CA PHE A 199 -3.12 -0.98 10.39
C PHE A 199 -2.83 -1.46 8.98
N ASN A 200 -1.77 -2.25 8.82
CA ASN A 200 -1.31 -2.82 7.55
C ASN A 200 -1.20 -1.76 6.43
N ASN A 201 -0.88 -0.50 6.79
CA ASN A 201 -0.80 0.66 5.89
C ASN A 201 -2.12 1.03 5.17
N LEU A 202 -3.26 0.46 5.55
CA LEU A 202 -4.51 0.62 4.79
C LEU A 202 -5.66 1.12 5.64
N PHE A 203 -5.91 0.49 6.79
CA PHE A 203 -7.01 0.87 7.67
C PHE A 203 -6.53 1.88 8.71
N VAL A 204 -7.03 3.10 8.62
CA VAL A 204 -6.65 4.21 9.53
C VAL A 204 -7.73 4.37 10.58
N VAL A 205 -7.34 4.44 11.86
CA VAL A 205 -8.17 4.87 12.99
C VAL A 205 -7.66 6.25 13.41
N PRO A 206 -8.35 7.33 13.00
CA PRO A 206 -7.94 8.70 13.28
C PRO A 206 -8.37 9.16 14.68
N ASP A 207 -7.80 10.30 15.09
CA ASP A 207 -8.31 11.17 16.15
C ASP A 207 -8.55 10.53 17.54
N ILE A 208 -7.67 9.60 17.95
CA ILE A 208 -7.66 9.09 19.33
C ILE A 208 -7.12 10.19 20.25
N GLU A 209 -7.97 10.69 21.16
CA GLU A 209 -7.61 11.79 22.06
C GLU A 209 -6.55 11.36 23.09
N LEU A 210 -5.47 12.15 23.18
CA LEU A 210 -4.41 11.97 24.16
C LEU A 210 -4.62 12.89 25.38
N PRO A 211 -4.10 12.50 26.56
CA PRO A 211 -4.09 13.35 27.75
C PRO A 211 -3.50 14.75 27.50
N GLU A 212 -4.26 15.78 27.86
CA GLU A 212 -3.88 17.18 27.62
C GLU A 212 -2.60 17.60 28.38
N GLY A 213 -1.88 18.57 27.80
CA GLY A 213 -0.72 19.21 28.43
C GLY A 213 0.54 18.33 28.53
N SER A 214 0.54 17.16 27.89
CA SER A 214 1.67 16.22 27.87
C SER A 214 2.32 16.18 26.48
N LYS A 215 3.64 16.25 26.40
CA LYS A 215 4.39 16.10 25.14
C LYS A 215 4.84 14.67 24.95
N PHE A 216 4.14 13.90 24.12
CA PHE A 216 4.49 12.51 23.81
C PHE A 216 5.67 12.41 22.84
N PHE A 217 6.66 11.60 23.18
CA PHE A 217 7.87 11.47 22.37
C PHE A 217 8.40 10.02 22.22
N LYS A 218 7.81 9.04 22.91
CA LYS A 218 8.16 7.62 22.72
C LYS A 218 6.95 6.72 22.90
N HIS A 219 6.88 5.70 22.06
CA HIS A 219 5.90 4.61 22.14
C HIS A 219 6.65 3.28 22.18
N VAL A 220 6.24 2.36 23.04
CA VAL A 220 6.71 0.97 23.01
C VAL A 220 5.53 0.05 23.30
N MET A 221 5.50 -1.08 22.60
CA MET A 221 4.51 -2.13 22.78
C MET A 221 5.22 -3.46 23.05
N ARG A 222 4.64 -4.32 23.89
CA ARG A 222 5.09 -5.70 24.07
C ARG A 222 4.53 -6.56 22.90
N LYS A 223 4.53 -7.88 23.04
CA LYS A 223 3.80 -8.80 22.16
C LYS A 223 2.27 -8.69 22.27
N ASN A 224 1.76 -7.84 23.16
CA ASN A 224 0.33 -7.63 23.42
C ASN A 224 -0.11 -6.27 22.87
N PHE A 225 -1.01 -6.27 21.89
CA PHE A 225 -1.60 -5.05 21.33
C PHE A 225 -2.51 -4.30 22.31
N PHE A 226 -3.18 -5.00 23.23
CA PHE A 226 -4.16 -4.41 24.15
C PHE A 226 -3.54 -3.59 25.28
N GLU A 227 -2.21 -3.70 25.46
CA GLU A 227 -1.45 -2.97 26.47
C GLU A 227 -0.23 -2.29 25.85
N GLN A 228 -0.30 -0.98 25.69
CA GLN A 228 0.72 -0.17 25.06
C GLN A 228 1.20 0.91 26.03
N TYR A 229 2.43 1.39 25.84
CA TYR A 229 3.02 2.36 26.76
C TYR A 229 3.63 3.53 26.01
N LEU A 230 3.35 4.72 26.53
CA LEU A 230 3.72 6.00 25.97
C LEU A 230 4.49 6.81 27.01
N LEU A 231 5.60 7.40 26.60
CA LEU A 231 6.38 8.30 27.43
C LEU A 231 6.11 9.74 27.01
N ALA A 232 5.75 10.56 27.99
CA ALA A 232 5.45 11.96 27.77
C ALA A 232 6.17 12.88 28.75
N GLU A 233 6.45 14.11 28.32
CA GLU A 233 7.02 15.14 29.17
C GLU A 233 5.91 16.13 29.58
N GLN A 234 5.74 16.29 30.90
CA GLN A 234 4.84 17.29 31.47
C GLN A 234 5.56 18.02 32.60
N SER A 235 5.66 19.35 32.51
CA SER A 235 6.25 20.20 33.56
C SER A 235 7.63 19.75 34.05
N GLN A 236 8.53 19.38 33.13
CA GLN A 236 9.88 18.84 33.40
C GLN A 236 9.92 17.48 34.14
N LYS A 237 8.82 16.74 34.12
CA LYS A 237 8.76 15.34 34.56
C LYS A 237 8.42 14.45 33.38
N PHE A 238 8.99 13.25 33.37
CA PHE A 238 8.58 12.22 32.42
C PHE A 238 7.49 11.36 33.05
N LEU A 239 6.35 11.29 32.38
CA LEU A 239 5.21 10.48 32.77
C LEU A 239 5.11 9.26 31.86
N LEU A 240 4.92 8.10 32.48
CA LEU A 240 4.65 6.85 31.77
C LEU A 240 3.14 6.62 31.74
N TYR A 241 2.56 6.74 30.55
CA TYR A 241 1.16 6.43 30.28
C TYR A 241 1.04 4.98 29.80
N LYS A 242 0.09 4.23 30.37
CA LYS A 242 -0.40 2.95 29.87
C LYS A 242 -1.66 3.22 29.05
N MET A 243 -1.63 2.87 27.77
CA MET A 243 -2.79 2.82 26.91
C MET A 243 -3.35 1.39 26.95
N GLU A 244 -4.55 1.23 27.48
CA GLU A 244 -5.21 -0.07 27.62
C GLU A 244 -6.54 -0.09 26.86
N PHE A 245 -6.78 -1.20 26.16
CA PHE A 245 -8.05 -1.53 25.55
C PHE A 245 -8.79 -2.52 26.46
N GLU A 246 -9.80 -2.06 27.18
CA GLU A 246 -10.56 -2.89 28.13
C GLU A 246 -11.32 -4.02 27.40
N MET A 247 -10.71 -5.21 27.35
CA MET A 247 -11.29 -6.44 26.83
C MET A 247 -10.94 -7.59 27.77
N SER A 248 -11.96 -8.15 28.43
CA SER A 248 -11.78 -9.15 29.48
C SER A 248 -11.55 -10.55 28.92
N GLU A 249 -12.16 -10.90 27.79
CA GLU A 249 -12.11 -12.25 27.23
C GLU A 249 -11.16 -12.40 26.04
N ALA A 250 -10.48 -13.55 25.97
CA ALA A 250 -9.58 -13.88 24.85
C ALA A 250 -10.32 -13.93 23.49
N HIS A 251 -11.58 -14.34 23.48
CA HIS A 251 -12.40 -14.38 22.26
C HIS A 251 -12.71 -12.97 21.74
N GLU A 252 -13.06 -12.01 22.60
CA GLU A 252 -13.27 -10.61 22.21
C GLU A 252 -11.99 -9.99 21.63
N ARG A 253 -10.84 -10.28 22.25
CA ARG A 253 -9.52 -9.85 21.75
C ARG A 253 -9.24 -10.41 20.35
N ALA A 254 -9.52 -11.69 20.12
CA ALA A 254 -9.36 -12.31 18.82
C ALA A 254 -10.27 -11.65 17.77
N TYR A 255 -11.54 -11.39 18.09
CA TYR A 255 -12.47 -10.74 17.18
C TYR A 255 -12.02 -9.33 16.78
N ILE A 256 -11.53 -8.52 17.72
CA ILE A 256 -11.02 -7.18 17.39
C ILE A 256 -9.84 -7.24 16.42
N LEU A 257 -8.87 -8.11 16.69
CA LEU A 257 -7.71 -8.26 15.81
C LEU A 257 -8.12 -8.76 14.41
N ASP A 258 -9.07 -9.70 14.34
CA ASP A 258 -9.64 -10.16 13.08
C ASP A 258 -10.38 -9.04 12.35
N ILE A 259 -11.19 -8.23 13.05
CA ILE A 259 -11.90 -7.06 12.47
C ILE A 259 -10.89 -6.05 11.90
N LEU A 260 -9.81 -5.74 12.63
CA LEU A 260 -8.76 -4.82 12.15
C LEU A 260 -8.10 -5.37 10.88
N LYS A 261 -7.74 -6.66 10.87
CA LYS A 261 -7.15 -7.32 9.71
C LYS A 261 -8.10 -7.34 8.52
N TRP A 262 -9.36 -7.72 8.72
CA TRP A 262 -10.38 -7.78 7.68
C TRP A 262 -10.74 -6.40 7.14
N SER A 263 -10.72 -5.35 7.98
CA SER A 263 -10.91 -3.97 7.55
C SER A 263 -9.80 -3.51 6.61
N SER A 264 -8.54 -3.82 6.92
CA SER A 264 -7.42 -3.54 6.02
C SER A 264 -7.55 -4.29 4.68
N LEU A 265 -7.95 -5.57 4.72
CA LEU A 265 -8.15 -6.38 3.50
C LEU A 265 -9.32 -5.85 2.66
N LEU A 266 -10.41 -5.41 3.29
CA LEU A 266 -11.57 -4.82 2.62
C LEU A 266 -11.18 -3.54 1.87
N VAL A 267 -10.40 -2.66 2.51
CA VAL A 267 -9.87 -1.44 1.87
C VAL A 267 -8.94 -1.79 0.71
N SER A 268 -8.02 -2.75 0.89
CA SER A 268 -7.14 -3.24 -0.18
C SER A 268 -7.91 -3.69 -1.42
N MET A 269 -8.92 -4.54 -1.24
CA MET A 269 -9.71 -5.09 -2.33
C MET A 269 -10.57 -4.04 -3.03
N LEU A 270 -11.13 -3.08 -2.29
CA LEU A 270 -11.85 -1.95 -2.89
C LEU A 270 -10.95 -1.06 -3.73
N ASN A 271 -9.75 -0.76 -3.23
CA ASN A 271 -8.75 0.01 -3.98
C ASN A 271 -8.32 -0.75 -5.23
N HIS A 272 -8.07 -2.06 -5.13
CA HIS A 272 -7.76 -2.91 -6.27
C HIS A 272 -8.86 -2.88 -7.35
N ILE A 273 -10.13 -3.09 -6.98
CA ILE A 273 -11.25 -3.03 -7.95
C ILE A 273 -11.29 -1.66 -8.65
N THR A 274 -11.08 -0.58 -7.88
CA THR A 274 -11.09 0.78 -8.42
C THR A 274 -10.01 0.99 -9.46
N ASP A 275 -8.80 0.58 -9.14
CA ASP A 275 -7.65 0.74 -10.02
C ASP A 275 -7.83 -0.11 -11.29
N GLN A 276 -8.32 -1.36 -11.17
CA GLN A 276 -8.59 -2.20 -12.34
C GLN A 276 -9.69 -1.60 -13.24
N VAL A 277 -10.77 -1.06 -12.65
CA VAL A 277 -11.82 -0.36 -13.42
C VAL A 277 -11.26 0.90 -14.08
N SER A 278 -10.40 1.67 -13.39
CA SER A 278 -9.75 2.85 -13.96
C SER A 278 -8.84 2.50 -15.14
N VAL A 279 -8.12 1.39 -15.08
CA VAL A 279 -7.29 0.89 -16.19
C VAL A 279 -8.19 0.51 -17.37
N MET A 280 -9.28 -0.21 -17.12
CA MET A 280 -10.27 -0.54 -18.16
C MET A 280 -10.85 0.72 -18.82
N GLN A 281 -11.15 1.76 -18.04
CA GLN A 281 -11.63 3.04 -18.58
C GLN A 281 -10.59 3.71 -19.49
N GLN A 282 -9.31 3.70 -19.08
CA GLN A 282 -8.23 4.29 -19.87
C GLN A 282 -8.03 3.55 -21.20
N GLU A 283 -8.01 2.22 -21.19
CA GLU A 283 -7.88 1.40 -22.39
C GLU A 283 -9.09 1.58 -23.33
N ALA A 284 -10.31 1.56 -22.78
CA ALA A 284 -11.53 1.76 -23.54
C ALA A 284 -11.59 3.15 -24.17
N SER A 285 -11.26 4.21 -23.41
CA SER A 285 -11.23 5.59 -23.92
C SER A 285 -10.24 5.76 -25.07
N ALA A 286 -9.05 5.15 -24.97
CA ALA A 286 -8.05 5.21 -26.03
C ALA A 286 -8.54 4.52 -27.33
N PHE A 287 -9.21 3.38 -27.21
CA PHE A 287 -9.79 2.67 -28.36
C PHE A 287 -10.97 3.43 -28.98
N TYR A 288 -11.92 3.90 -28.17
CA TYR A 288 -13.09 4.60 -28.69
C TYR A 288 -12.74 5.96 -29.29
N SER A 289 -11.72 6.66 -28.80
CA SER A 289 -11.19 7.85 -29.47
C SER A 289 -10.66 7.53 -30.89
N LEU A 290 -10.03 6.37 -31.07
CA LEU A 290 -9.60 5.91 -32.39
C LEU A 290 -10.80 5.58 -33.29
N GLN A 291 -11.79 4.87 -32.77
CA GLN A 291 -13.01 4.50 -33.49
C GLN A 291 -13.82 5.74 -33.90
N ASP A 292 -14.02 6.68 -32.97
CA ASP A 292 -14.74 7.93 -33.21
C ASP A 292 -14.07 8.75 -34.31
N ARG A 293 -12.74 8.84 -34.32
CA ARG A 293 -12.02 9.52 -35.41
C ARG A 293 -12.30 8.90 -36.78
N TYR A 294 -12.35 7.57 -36.89
CA TYR A 294 -12.68 6.92 -38.16
C TYR A 294 -14.13 7.18 -38.56
N LEU A 295 -15.07 7.10 -37.62
CA LEU A 295 -16.48 7.38 -37.88
C LEU A 295 -16.75 8.87 -38.22
N SER A 296 -16.03 9.79 -37.59
CA SER A 296 -16.10 11.23 -37.87
C SER A 296 -15.63 11.52 -39.30
N ASN A 297 -14.49 10.95 -39.70
CA ASN A 297 -14.01 11.08 -41.08
C ASN A 297 -14.98 10.48 -42.10
N LEU A 298 -15.64 9.35 -41.76
CA LEU A 298 -16.69 8.77 -42.60
C LEU A 298 -17.89 9.70 -42.72
N LYS A 299 -18.33 10.30 -41.61
CA LYS A 299 -19.43 11.28 -41.58
C LYS A 299 -19.09 12.50 -42.43
N GLU A 300 -17.87 13.03 -42.34
CA GLU A 300 -17.41 14.15 -43.17
C GLU A 300 -17.38 13.79 -44.66
N ALA A 301 -16.89 12.61 -45.02
CA ALA A 301 -16.88 12.13 -46.40
C ALA A 301 -18.31 11.95 -46.96
N PHE A 302 -19.25 11.54 -46.10
CA PHE A 302 -20.66 11.44 -46.46
C PHE A 302 -21.30 12.83 -46.69
N VAL A 303 -21.03 13.82 -45.83
CA VAL A 303 -21.50 15.22 -46.00
C VAL A 303 -20.99 15.82 -47.31
N GLN A 304 -19.73 15.57 -47.67
CA GLN A 304 -19.10 16.14 -48.87
C GLN A 304 -19.62 15.51 -50.18
N GLY A 305 -20.18 14.30 -50.13
CA GLY A 305 -20.59 13.55 -51.31
C GLY A 305 -22.06 13.68 -51.71
N GLU A 306 -22.93 14.11 -50.80
CA GLU A 306 -24.35 14.38 -51.12
C GLU A 306 -24.58 15.86 -51.46
N ASP A 307 -24.79 16.14 -52.75
CA ASP A 307 -25.07 17.48 -53.33
C ASP A 307 -26.24 18.25 -52.66
N ASN A 308 -27.04 17.59 -51.82
CA ASN A 308 -28.22 18.16 -51.13
C ASN A 308 -28.01 18.46 -49.63
N LEU A 309 -26.83 18.20 -49.05
CA LEU A 309 -26.59 18.32 -47.60
C LEU A 309 -25.51 19.33 -47.19
N GLU A 310 -24.93 20.08 -48.12
CA GLU A 310 -23.96 21.14 -47.82
C GLU A 310 -24.53 22.15 -46.79
N GLY A 311 -24.06 22.06 -45.54
CA GLY A 311 -24.42 22.98 -44.45
C GLY A 311 -25.46 22.46 -43.44
N SER A 312 -25.94 21.21 -43.55
CA SER A 312 -26.85 20.60 -42.58
C SER A 312 -26.14 19.58 -41.68
N GLU A 313 -26.35 19.67 -40.35
CA GLU A 313 -25.89 18.64 -39.41
C GLU A 313 -26.61 17.32 -39.71
N ILE A 314 -25.85 16.29 -40.09
CA ILE A 314 -26.39 14.95 -40.34
C ILE A 314 -26.65 14.25 -39.02
N SER A 315 -27.88 13.76 -38.83
CA SER A 315 -28.23 12.99 -37.64
C SER A 315 -27.52 11.63 -37.62
N LEU A 316 -27.13 11.16 -36.43
CA LEU A 316 -26.47 9.85 -36.26
C LEU A 316 -27.29 8.69 -36.83
N ASN A 317 -28.62 8.78 -36.75
CA ASN A 317 -29.53 7.78 -37.29
C ASN A 317 -29.43 7.68 -38.83
N THR A 318 -29.15 8.79 -39.50
CA THR A 318 -28.96 8.82 -40.96
C THR A 318 -27.68 8.07 -41.35
N LEU A 319 -26.58 8.26 -40.61
CA LEU A 319 -25.32 7.54 -40.84
C LEU A 319 -25.47 6.03 -40.63
N VAL A 320 -26.18 5.62 -39.56
CA VAL A 320 -26.47 4.21 -39.27
C VAL A 320 -27.34 3.60 -40.37
N THR A 321 -28.40 4.28 -40.78
CA THR A 321 -29.30 3.81 -41.86
C THR A 321 -28.53 3.65 -43.17
N PHE A 322 -27.67 4.62 -43.51
CA PHE A 322 -26.83 4.55 -44.70
C PHE A 322 -25.89 3.33 -44.69
N LEU A 323 -25.23 3.06 -43.56
CA LEU A 323 -24.36 1.89 -43.42
C LEU A 323 -25.14 0.57 -43.53
N ILE A 324 -26.38 0.53 -43.03
CA ILE A 324 -27.27 -0.62 -43.21
C ILE A 324 -27.65 -0.79 -44.68
N ASP A 325 -27.99 0.29 -45.39
CA ASP A 325 -28.31 0.25 -46.81
C ASP A 325 -27.11 -0.23 -47.65
N MET A 326 -25.89 0.17 -47.29
CA MET A 326 -24.66 -0.33 -47.93
C MET A 326 -24.50 -1.86 -47.74
N VAL A 327 -24.84 -2.39 -46.57
CA VAL A 327 -24.82 -3.85 -46.31
C VAL A 327 -25.90 -4.57 -47.10
N LEU A 328 -27.09 -3.99 -47.25
CA LEU A 328 -28.22 -4.59 -47.95
C LEU A 328 -28.08 -4.55 -49.47
N LEU A 329 -27.60 -3.44 -50.02
CA LEU A 329 -27.46 -3.21 -51.45
C LEU A 329 -26.15 -3.79 -52.02
N GLY A 330 -25.13 -3.96 -51.18
CA GLY A 330 -23.80 -4.42 -51.60
C GLY A 330 -23.09 -3.44 -52.54
N THR A 331 -23.54 -2.19 -52.58
CA THR A 331 -22.98 -1.13 -53.44
C THR A 331 -22.38 -0.02 -52.58
N ILE A 332 -21.19 0.42 -52.97
CA ILE A 332 -20.49 1.51 -52.29
C ILE A 332 -20.54 2.74 -53.20
N PRO A 333 -21.06 3.88 -52.73
CA PRO A 333 -21.09 5.09 -53.52
C PRO A 333 -19.68 5.57 -53.91
N SER A 334 -19.55 6.10 -55.11
CA SER A 334 -18.24 6.50 -55.68
C SER A 334 -17.54 7.59 -54.88
N TYR A 335 -18.29 8.47 -54.21
CA TYR A 335 -17.74 9.54 -53.37
C TYR A 335 -17.09 9.03 -52.07
N LEU A 336 -17.39 7.80 -51.62
CA LEU A 336 -16.77 7.18 -50.44
C LEU A 336 -15.53 6.33 -50.77
N GLU A 337 -15.20 6.16 -52.05
CA GLU A 337 -14.06 5.33 -52.45
C GLU A 337 -12.74 5.86 -51.89
N ASP A 338 -12.55 7.19 -51.88
CA ASP A 338 -11.35 7.81 -51.31
C ASP A 338 -11.24 7.57 -49.80
N TYR A 339 -12.34 7.69 -49.06
CA TYR A 339 -12.36 7.39 -47.63
C TYR A 339 -11.97 5.93 -47.37
N TRP A 340 -12.65 4.98 -48.02
CA TRP A 340 -12.43 3.56 -47.76
C TRP A 340 -11.04 3.09 -48.18
N LEU A 341 -10.51 3.55 -49.32
CA LEU A 341 -9.20 3.11 -49.82
C LEU A 341 -8.03 3.87 -49.20
N ASN A 342 -8.13 5.19 -49.06
CA ASN A 342 -6.99 6.05 -48.71
C ASN A 342 -6.99 6.52 -47.25
N GLN A 343 -8.15 6.90 -46.70
CA GLN A 343 -8.22 7.45 -45.33
C GLN A 343 -8.33 6.35 -44.26
N PHE A 344 -9.21 5.36 -44.48
CA PHE A 344 -9.34 4.19 -43.63
C PHE A 344 -8.37 3.09 -44.09
N GLY A 345 -8.58 2.54 -45.29
CA GLY A 345 -7.72 1.54 -45.92
C GLY A 345 -7.53 0.26 -45.10
N GLU A 346 -6.71 -0.66 -45.63
CA GLU A 346 -6.40 -1.92 -44.95
C GLU A 346 -5.65 -1.70 -43.62
N ARG A 347 -4.79 -0.67 -43.57
CA ARG A 347 -4.05 -0.31 -42.34
C ARG A 347 -4.98 0.19 -41.24
N GLY A 348 -6.02 0.97 -41.57
CA GLY A 348 -7.02 1.43 -40.60
C GLY A 348 -7.84 0.26 -40.06
N LEU A 349 -8.28 -0.64 -40.95
CA LEU A 349 -8.98 -1.85 -40.55
C LEU A 349 -8.14 -2.76 -39.64
N GLN A 350 -6.88 -3.00 -39.98
CA GLN A 350 -5.98 -3.79 -39.15
C GLN A 350 -5.77 -3.16 -37.77
N ARG A 351 -5.63 -1.84 -37.69
CA ARG A 351 -5.50 -1.12 -36.41
C ARG A 351 -6.78 -1.21 -35.58
N LEU A 352 -7.94 -1.01 -36.19
CA LEU A 352 -9.23 -1.09 -35.52
C LEU A 352 -9.51 -2.51 -35.02
N SER A 353 -9.35 -3.52 -35.88
CA SER A 353 -9.58 -4.93 -35.52
C SER A 353 -8.62 -5.42 -34.44
N LYS A 354 -7.33 -5.09 -34.55
CA LYS A 354 -6.33 -5.46 -33.54
C LYS A 354 -6.59 -4.75 -32.21
N GLY A 355 -6.76 -3.42 -32.23
CA GLY A 355 -7.00 -2.64 -31.02
C GLY A 355 -8.31 -3.02 -30.33
N GLY A 356 -9.36 -3.32 -31.10
CA GLY A 356 -10.64 -3.78 -30.56
C GLY A 356 -10.50 -5.14 -29.88
N ASN A 357 -9.91 -6.14 -30.54
CA ASN A 357 -9.74 -7.45 -29.93
C ASN A 357 -8.81 -7.42 -28.70
N GLU A 358 -7.74 -6.61 -28.73
CA GLU A 358 -6.90 -6.37 -27.55
C GLU A 358 -7.72 -5.79 -26.39
N LEU A 359 -8.59 -4.80 -26.64
CA LEU A 359 -9.49 -4.24 -25.62
C LEU A 359 -10.48 -5.29 -25.08
N TYR A 360 -11.13 -6.06 -25.96
CA TYR A 360 -12.12 -7.07 -25.56
C TYR A 360 -11.48 -8.15 -24.69
N ASP A 361 -10.33 -8.66 -25.07
CA ASP A 361 -9.63 -9.71 -24.33
C ASP A 361 -9.07 -9.19 -23.00
N ALA A 362 -8.45 -8.00 -23.00
CA ALA A 362 -7.92 -7.37 -21.80
C ALA A 362 -9.03 -7.08 -20.77
N THR A 363 -10.14 -6.49 -21.22
CA THR A 363 -11.28 -6.17 -20.37
C THR A 363 -11.92 -7.43 -19.78
N ARG A 364 -12.15 -8.47 -20.59
CA ARG A 364 -12.73 -9.74 -20.13
C ARG A 364 -11.84 -10.42 -19.10
N LYS A 365 -10.53 -10.50 -19.38
CA LYS A 365 -9.54 -11.13 -18.49
C LYS A 365 -9.45 -10.38 -17.17
N THR A 366 -9.40 -9.06 -17.20
CA THR A 366 -9.34 -8.20 -16.00
C THR A 366 -10.62 -8.33 -15.19
N THR A 367 -11.78 -8.29 -15.84
CA THR A 367 -13.08 -8.42 -15.15
C THR A 367 -13.19 -9.76 -14.44
N PHE A 368 -12.89 -10.88 -15.12
CA PHE A 368 -13.03 -12.22 -14.54
C PHE A 368 -11.95 -12.53 -13.49
N ALA A 369 -10.67 -12.30 -13.82
CA ALA A 369 -9.57 -12.74 -12.98
C ALA A 369 -9.24 -11.78 -11.83
N GLN A 370 -9.63 -10.50 -11.92
CA GLN A 370 -9.29 -9.50 -10.91
C GLN A 370 -10.52 -8.93 -10.23
N VAL A 371 -11.49 -8.40 -10.99
CA VAL A 371 -12.61 -7.65 -10.40
C VAL A 371 -13.63 -8.57 -9.74
N ILE A 372 -14.15 -9.57 -10.46
CA ILE A 372 -15.13 -10.54 -9.95
C ILE A 372 -14.56 -11.26 -8.72
N LEU A 373 -13.35 -11.78 -8.83
CA LEU A 373 -12.66 -12.46 -7.74
C LEU A 373 -12.50 -11.56 -6.50
N ALA A 374 -12.17 -10.28 -6.67
CA ALA A 374 -12.07 -9.35 -5.56
C ALA A 374 -13.44 -9.08 -4.91
N VAL A 375 -14.51 -8.95 -5.70
CA VAL A 375 -15.88 -8.79 -5.17
C VAL A 375 -16.34 -10.03 -4.40
N GLU A 376 -16.00 -11.24 -4.88
CA GLU A 376 -16.26 -12.50 -4.17
C GLU A 376 -15.52 -12.56 -2.83
N LYS A 377 -14.24 -12.19 -2.80
CA LYS A 377 -13.48 -12.08 -1.54
C LYS A 377 -14.09 -11.07 -0.57
N ILE A 378 -14.55 -9.91 -1.07
CA ILE A 378 -15.28 -8.92 -0.26
C ILE A 378 -16.56 -9.53 0.34
N LEU A 379 -17.33 -10.30 -0.44
CA LEU A 379 -18.54 -10.96 0.06
C LEU A 379 -18.25 -11.96 1.19
N VAL A 380 -17.16 -12.72 1.10
CA VAL A 380 -16.70 -13.62 2.17
C VAL A 380 -16.37 -12.81 3.41
N LEU A 381 -15.54 -11.76 3.30
CA LEU A 381 -15.15 -10.90 4.41
C LEU A 381 -16.36 -10.24 5.10
N LEU A 382 -17.30 -9.70 4.32
CA LEU A 382 -18.51 -9.07 4.87
C LEU A 382 -19.41 -10.09 5.58
N SER A 383 -19.45 -11.33 5.09
CA SER A 383 -20.20 -12.42 5.72
C SER A 383 -19.57 -12.83 7.06
N ASP A 384 -18.24 -12.89 7.12
CA ASP A 384 -17.49 -13.17 8.35
C ASP A 384 -17.65 -12.05 9.37
N LEU A 385 -17.53 -10.78 8.94
CA LEU A 385 -17.79 -9.61 9.79
C LEU A 385 -19.23 -9.61 10.33
N ARG A 386 -20.20 -9.99 9.51
CA ARG A 386 -21.60 -10.16 9.96
C ARG A 386 -21.73 -11.27 11.00
N GLY A 387 -21.04 -12.40 10.82
CA GLY A 387 -20.99 -13.48 11.79
C GLY A 387 -20.42 -13.01 13.15
N VAL A 388 -19.32 -12.28 13.13
CA VAL A 388 -18.71 -11.70 14.34
C VAL A 388 -19.62 -10.66 14.98
N CYS A 389 -20.26 -9.78 14.20
CA CYS A 389 -21.19 -8.77 14.72
C CYS A 389 -22.40 -9.39 15.41
N ILE A 390 -23.03 -10.42 14.82
CA ILE A 390 -24.18 -11.12 15.42
C ILE A 390 -23.76 -11.85 16.70
N THR A 391 -22.61 -12.52 16.68
CA THR A 391 -22.07 -13.21 17.85
C THR A 391 -21.73 -12.22 18.97
N GLY A 392 -21.07 -11.11 18.62
CA GLY A 392 -20.78 -9.97 19.50
C GLY A 392 -22.03 -9.44 20.18
N LYS A 393 -23.08 -9.16 19.40
CA LYS A 393 -24.36 -8.66 19.89
C LYS A 393 -25.06 -9.62 20.86
N ASN A 394 -25.10 -10.92 20.52
CA ASN A 394 -25.87 -11.90 21.28
C ASN A 394 -25.16 -12.42 22.52
N ILE A 395 -23.84 -12.60 22.45
CA ILE A 395 -23.04 -13.20 23.54
C ILE A 395 -22.43 -12.13 24.42
N TYR A 396 -21.77 -11.14 23.82
CA TYR A 396 -20.94 -10.14 24.53
C TYR A 396 -21.63 -8.78 24.70
N GLN A 397 -22.84 -8.62 24.16
CA GLN A 397 -23.57 -7.34 24.10
C GLN A 397 -22.73 -6.20 23.50
N ASN A 398 -21.79 -6.54 22.61
CA ASN A 398 -20.86 -5.62 22.00
C ASN A 398 -20.89 -5.80 20.48
N THR A 399 -21.21 -4.74 19.74
CA THR A 399 -21.31 -4.80 18.28
C THR A 399 -20.01 -4.39 17.57
N TYR A 400 -18.96 -4.05 18.32
CA TYR A 400 -17.64 -3.63 17.80
C TYR A 400 -17.71 -2.46 16.82
N GLY A 401 -18.65 -1.54 17.04
CA GLY A 401 -18.87 -0.38 16.17
C GLY A 401 -19.60 -0.69 14.86
N MET A 402 -20.00 -1.95 14.64
CA MET A 402 -20.73 -2.36 13.44
C MET A 402 -22.23 -2.43 13.70
N ALA A 403 -23.04 -2.18 12.67
CA ALA A 403 -24.47 -2.44 12.68
C ALA A 403 -24.80 -3.53 11.65
N VAL A 404 -25.67 -4.47 12.06
CA VAL A 404 -26.06 -5.62 11.23
C VAL A 404 -26.72 -5.16 9.93
N ASP A 405 -27.59 -4.15 10.01
CA ASP A 405 -28.29 -3.59 8.85
C ASP A 405 -27.30 -3.02 7.82
N THR A 406 -26.26 -2.33 8.28
CA THR A 406 -25.21 -1.76 7.41
C THR A 406 -24.41 -2.85 6.71
N LEU A 407 -24.11 -3.95 7.41
CA LEU A 407 -23.43 -5.11 6.83
C LEU A 407 -24.31 -5.82 5.79
N GLU A 408 -25.62 -5.93 6.04
CA GLU A 408 -26.56 -6.50 5.07
C GLU A 408 -26.68 -5.64 3.82
N LEU A 409 -26.74 -4.31 3.98
CA LEU A 409 -26.71 -3.37 2.86
C LEU A 409 -25.40 -3.46 2.06
N ALA A 410 -24.25 -3.63 2.73
CA ALA A 410 -22.96 -3.80 2.07
C ALA A 410 -22.93 -5.11 1.26
N VAL A 411 -23.39 -6.21 1.85
CA VAL A 411 -23.49 -7.52 1.18
C VAL A 411 -24.39 -7.44 -0.05
N GLU A 412 -25.55 -6.81 0.07
CA GLU A 412 -26.49 -6.68 -1.07
C GLU A 412 -25.91 -5.78 -2.17
N SER A 413 -25.22 -4.69 -1.80
CA SER A 413 -24.51 -3.83 -2.74
C SER A 413 -23.40 -4.58 -3.48
N SER A 414 -22.63 -5.43 -2.78
CA SER A 414 -21.60 -6.29 -3.38
C SER A 414 -22.20 -7.33 -4.33
N LYS A 415 -23.33 -7.95 -3.99
CA LYS A 415 -24.04 -8.88 -4.89
C LYS A 415 -24.55 -8.19 -6.15
N SER A 416 -25.14 -7.00 -6.01
CA SER A 416 -25.62 -6.20 -7.13
C SER A 416 -24.48 -5.79 -8.08
N LEU A 417 -23.32 -5.46 -7.52
CA LEU A 417 -22.10 -5.17 -8.28
C LEU A 417 -21.59 -6.43 -9.01
N LEU A 418 -21.49 -7.56 -8.31
CA LEU A 418 -21.07 -8.84 -8.88
C LEU A 418 -21.94 -9.25 -10.06
N LYS A 419 -23.26 -9.20 -9.89
CA LYS A 419 -24.24 -9.47 -10.95
C LYS A 419 -24.03 -8.54 -12.15
N GLY A 420 -23.76 -7.26 -11.89
CA GLY A 420 -23.47 -6.28 -12.94
C GLY A 420 -22.24 -6.64 -13.78
N PHE A 421 -21.16 -7.12 -13.16
CA PHE A 421 -19.97 -7.55 -13.89
C PHE A 421 -20.19 -8.83 -14.71
N TYR A 422 -20.97 -9.79 -14.21
CA TYR A 422 -21.34 -10.96 -15.02
C TYR A 422 -22.23 -10.59 -16.22
N GLU A 423 -23.21 -9.71 -16.02
CA GLU A 423 -24.03 -9.19 -17.12
C GLU A 423 -23.20 -8.44 -18.16
N LEU A 424 -22.21 -7.66 -17.72
CA LEU A 424 -21.25 -7.01 -18.61
C LEU A 424 -20.52 -8.06 -19.46
N ILE A 425 -19.94 -9.09 -18.85
CA ILE A 425 -19.20 -10.13 -19.59
C ILE A 425 -20.06 -10.76 -20.68
N TRP A 426 -21.32 -11.12 -20.37
CA TRP A 426 -22.20 -11.73 -21.36
C TRP A 426 -22.44 -10.81 -22.55
N LYS A 427 -22.90 -9.57 -22.31
CA LYS A 427 -23.19 -8.66 -23.42
C LYS A 427 -21.93 -8.25 -24.19
N PHE A 428 -20.79 -8.14 -23.49
CA PHE A 428 -19.52 -7.76 -24.08
C PHE A 428 -18.93 -8.86 -24.97
N ASN A 429 -19.17 -10.14 -24.64
CA ASN A 429 -18.85 -11.26 -25.52
C ASN A 429 -19.69 -11.23 -26.80
N ASP A 430 -20.99 -10.95 -26.68
CA ASP A 430 -21.89 -10.84 -27.82
C ASP A 430 -21.46 -9.67 -28.74
N GLU A 431 -21.10 -8.52 -28.16
CA GLU A 431 -20.58 -7.37 -28.89
C GLU A 431 -19.29 -7.69 -29.65
N GLN A 432 -18.35 -8.42 -29.04
CA GLN A 432 -17.10 -8.80 -29.70
C GLN A 432 -17.35 -9.72 -30.91
N GLU A 433 -18.27 -10.68 -30.81
CA GLU A 433 -18.61 -11.55 -31.93
C GLU A 433 -19.15 -10.71 -33.10
N LEU A 434 -20.08 -9.81 -32.81
CA LEU A 434 -20.67 -8.89 -33.79
C LEU A 434 -19.63 -7.93 -34.40
N PHE A 435 -18.71 -7.40 -33.59
CA PHE A 435 -17.61 -6.54 -34.02
C PHE A 435 -16.68 -7.28 -35.01
N ASN A 436 -16.32 -8.52 -34.73
CA ASN A 436 -15.46 -9.32 -35.60
C ASN A 436 -16.14 -9.64 -36.95
N VAL A 437 -17.46 -9.91 -36.92
CA VAL A 437 -18.24 -10.07 -38.16
C VAL A 437 -18.26 -8.78 -38.98
N PHE A 438 -18.43 -7.62 -38.33
CA PHE A 438 -18.37 -6.32 -38.99
C PHE A 438 -16.98 -6.04 -39.59
N CYS A 439 -15.89 -6.29 -38.87
CA CYS A 439 -14.54 -6.12 -39.42
C CYS A 439 -14.31 -7.02 -40.64
N ASN A 440 -14.83 -8.24 -40.64
CA ASN A 440 -14.74 -9.15 -41.78
C ASN A 440 -15.56 -8.65 -42.98
N TYR A 441 -16.77 -8.14 -42.75
CA TYR A 441 -17.58 -7.48 -43.78
C TYR A 441 -16.80 -6.33 -44.44
N VAL A 442 -16.26 -5.40 -43.66
CA VAL A 442 -15.50 -4.25 -44.19
C VAL A 442 -14.26 -4.73 -44.96
N LYS A 443 -13.61 -5.80 -44.53
CA LYS A 443 -12.48 -6.36 -45.27
C LYS A 443 -12.88 -6.83 -46.67
N VAL A 444 -13.88 -7.70 -46.73
CA VAL A 444 -14.19 -8.49 -47.93
C VAL A 444 -15.12 -7.74 -48.87
N GLU A 445 -16.23 -7.22 -48.36
CA GLU A 445 -17.29 -6.60 -49.16
C GLU A 445 -17.00 -5.12 -49.47
N VAL A 446 -16.14 -4.47 -48.69
CA VAL A 446 -15.79 -3.06 -48.89
C VAL A 446 -14.40 -2.91 -49.51
N LEU A 447 -13.34 -3.27 -48.78
CA LEU A 447 -11.97 -2.98 -49.24
C LEU A 447 -11.52 -3.87 -50.41
N GLU A 448 -11.78 -5.17 -50.35
CA GLU A 448 -11.39 -6.09 -51.43
C GLU A 448 -12.22 -5.86 -52.70
N LEU A 449 -13.51 -5.56 -52.57
CA LEU A 449 -14.39 -5.21 -53.69
C LEU A 449 -13.91 -3.95 -54.41
N LEU A 450 -13.57 -2.90 -53.66
CA LEU A 450 -13.09 -1.63 -54.22
C LEU A 450 -11.68 -1.73 -54.83
N SER A 451 -10.82 -2.58 -54.28
CA SER A 451 -9.44 -2.76 -54.77
C SER A 451 -9.33 -3.66 -56.01
N LYS A 452 -10.30 -4.56 -56.25
CA LYS A 452 -10.30 -5.53 -57.37
C LYS A 452 -11.24 -5.16 -58.52
N LYS A 453 -11.55 -3.87 -58.74
CA LYS A 453 -12.45 -3.41 -59.83
C LYS A 453 -12.10 -3.90 -61.25
N ASP A 454 -10.93 -4.53 -61.46
CA ASP A 454 -10.56 -5.18 -62.71
C ASP A 454 -10.71 -6.72 -62.66
N GLY A 455 -11.90 -7.23 -63.01
CA GLY A 455 -12.06 -8.49 -63.74
C GLY A 455 -12.10 -9.85 -63.02
N GLU A 456 -11.73 -9.99 -61.74
CA GLU A 456 -11.58 -11.33 -61.10
C GLU A 456 -12.58 -11.65 -59.96
N MET A 457 -13.69 -10.93 -59.84
CA MET A 457 -14.66 -11.09 -58.74
C MET A 457 -15.26 -12.50 -58.64
N GLU A 458 -15.69 -13.10 -59.77
CA GLU A 458 -16.27 -14.45 -59.79
C GLU A 458 -15.26 -15.57 -59.52
N SER A 459 -13.97 -15.33 -59.84
CA SER A 459 -12.88 -16.26 -59.56
C SER A 459 -12.50 -16.25 -58.08
N PHE A 460 -12.52 -15.07 -57.46
CA PHE A 460 -12.17 -14.88 -56.05
C PHE A 460 -13.23 -15.42 -55.09
N LEU A 461 -14.52 -15.15 -55.33
CA LEU A 461 -15.64 -15.69 -54.53
C LEU A 461 -15.74 -17.22 -54.61
N LYS A 462 -15.34 -17.82 -55.75
CA LYS A 462 -15.20 -19.27 -55.90
C LYS A 462 -13.99 -19.86 -55.16
N ALA A 463 -12.94 -19.07 -54.93
CA ALA A 463 -11.72 -19.50 -54.24
C ALA A 463 -11.82 -19.40 -52.70
N HIS A 464 -12.75 -18.63 -52.16
CA HIS A 464 -12.95 -18.44 -50.70
C HIS A 464 -14.40 -18.71 -50.26
N PRO A 465 -14.92 -19.95 -50.42
CA PRO A 465 -16.31 -20.31 -50.12
C PRO A 465 -16.68 -20.28 -48.62
N GLU A 466 -15.72 -20.07 -47.72
CA GLU A 466 -15.94 -20.04 -46.26
C GLU A 466 -16.27 -18.64 -45.72
N VAL A 467 -16.30 -17.61 -46.57
CA VAL A 467 -16.54 -16.22 -46.18
C VAL A 467 -18.02 -15.87 -46.37
N GLU A 468 -18.92 -16.61 -45.71
CA GLU A 468 -20.31 -16.14 -45.58
C GLU A 468 -20.32 -14.98 -44.57
N VAL A 469 -20.31 -13.75 -45.08
CA VAL A 469 -20.54 -12.58 -44.26
C VAL A 469 -22.03 -12.55 -43.89
N SER A 470 -22.35 -12.84 -42.64
CA SER A 470 -23.74 -12.78 -42.17
C SER A 470 -24.23 -11.33 -42.12
N SER A 471 -24.91 -10.89 -43.18
CA SER A 471 -25.49 -9.53 -43.27
C SER A 471 -26.37 -9.21 -42.07
N SER A 472 -27.10 -10.19 -41.53
CA SER A 472 -27.94 -10.03 -40.33
C SER A 472 -27.15 -9.63 -39.08
N LYS A 473 -25.98 -10.26 -38.84
CA LYS A 473 -25.12 -9.96 -37.69
C LYS A 473 -24.41 -8.62 -37.90
N THR A 474 -23.96 -8.32 -39.11
CA THR A 474 -23.37 -7.02 -39.46
C THR A 474 -24.34 -5.87 -39.22
N ILE A 475 -25.59 -6.00 -39.66
CA ILE A 475 -26.65 -5.02 -39.41
C ILE A 475 -26.89 -4.85 -37.91
N SER A 476 -26.96 -5.96 -37.15
CA SER A 476 -27.13 -5.89 -35.69
C SER A 476 -25.99 -5.16 -34.99
N PHE A 477 -24.75 -5.24 -35.49
CA PHE A 477 -23.64 -4.47 -34.93
C PHE A 477 -23.79 -2.97 -35.23
N ILE A 478 -24.07 -2.64 -36.49
CA ILE A 478 -24.20 -1.25 -36.97
C ILE A 478 -25.33 -0.52 -36.23
N ASP A 479 -26.48 -1.19 -36.09
CA ASP A 479 -27.67 -0.64 -35.45
C ASP A 479 -27.48 -0.44 -33.93
N LYS A 480 -26.87 -1.42 -33.24
CA LYS A 480 -26.86 -1.45 -31.76
C LYS A 480 -25.57 -0.98 -31.10
N HIS A 481 -24.41 -1.22 -31.70
CA HIS A 481 -23.12 -1.12 -31.00
C HIS A 481 -22.12 -0.16 -31.65
N LEU A 482 -22.26 0.14 -32.94
CA LEU A 482 -21.31 1.00 -33.66
C LEU A 482 -21.23 2.42 -33.08
N THR A 483 -22.37 3.01 -32.76
CA THR A 483 -22.49 4.38 -32.21
C THR A 483 -22.72 4.40 -30.70
N SER A 484 -23.11 3.27 -30.10
CA SER A 484 -23.31 3.14 -28.65
C SER A 484 -22.70 1.85 -28.09
N PRO A 485 -21.37 1.79 -27.99
CA PRO A 485 -20.67 0.62 -27.45
C PRO A 485 -21.05 0.36 -25.99
N ILE A 486 -21.04 -0.90 -25.57
CA ILE A 486 -21.56 -1.29 -24.25
C ILE A 486 -20.73 -0.67 -23.12
N LEU A 487 -19.40 -0.68 -23.25
CA LEU A 487 -18.48 -0.17 -22.23
C LEU A 487 -18.69 1.32 -21.90
N VAL A 488 -19.14 2.12 -22.86
CA VAL A 488 -19.40 3.56 -22.64
C VAL A 488 -20.45 3.75 -21.54
N SER A 489 -21.50 2.93 -21.56
CA SER A 489 -22.58 3.00 -20.57
C SER A 489 -22.22 2.35 -19.24
N TYR A 490 -21.53 1.21 -19.25
CA TYR A 490 -21.18 0.45 -18.05
C TYR A 490 -20.03 1.08 -17.25
N LEU A 491 -19.06 1.70 -17.93
CA LEU A 491 -17.87 2.32 -17.33
C LEU A 491 -17.93 3.85 -17.30
N ASP A 492 -19.11 4.45 -17.53
CA ASP A 492 -19.32 5.91 -17.56
C ASP A 492 -18.19 6.70 -18.25
N LEU A 493 -17.83 6.29 -19.48
CA LEU A 493 -16.77 6.97 -20.22
C LEU A 493 -17.22 8.39 -20.59
N ASP A 494 -16.29 9.36 -20.48
CA ASP A 494 -16.52 10.70 -20.98
C ASP A 494 -16.44 10.69 -22.51
N VAL A 495 -17.60 10.89 -23.14
CA VAL A 495 -17.78 10.94 -24.60
C VAL A 495 -18.17 12.33 -25.08
N SER A 496 -18.08 13.35 -24.22
CA SER A 496 -18.50 14.72 -24.55
C SER A 496 -17.70 15.36 -25.71
N GLY A 497 -16.49 14.86 -25.96
CA GLY A 497 -15.64 15.26 -27.08
C GLY A 497 -15.73 14.38 -28.32
N PHE A 498 -16.63 13.40 -28.36
CA PHE A 498 -16.81 12.50 -29.50
C PHE A 498 -17.92 13.02 -30.42
N ASP A 499 -17.74 12.87 -31.74
CA ASP A 499 -18.70 13.37 -32.73
C ASP A 499 -19.76 12.31 -33.10
N VAL A 500 -19.41 11.02 -33.00
CA VAL A 500 -20.28 9.92 -33.43
C VAL A 500 -20.65 8.97 -32.29
N ILE A 501 -19.73 8.72 -31.36
CA ILE A 501 -19.98 7.79 -30.24
C ILE A 501 -20.82 8.48 -29.16
N THR A 502 -21.92 7.82 -28.76
CA THR A 502 -22.87 8.34 -27.76
C THR A 502 -23.11 7.35 -26.63
N LYS A 503 -23.54 7.88 -25.48
CA LYS A 503 -23.94 7.09 -24.32
C LYS A 503 -25.43 6.77 -24.40
N GLN A 504 -25.77 5.50 -24.67
CA GLN A 504 -27.14 4.99 -24.54
C GLN A 504 -27.25 4.12 -23.28
N GLY A 505 -28.14 4.48 -22.35
CA GLY A 505 -28.40 3.68 -21.14
C GLY A 505 -28.96 4.49 -19.97
N SER A 506 -29.71 3.83 -19.09
CA SER A 506 -30.17 4.41 -17.82
C SER A 506 -29.06 4.36 -16.76
N GLU A 507 -29.09 5.27 -15.78
CA GLU A 507 -28.14 5.30 -14.64
C GLU A 507 -28.03 3.95 -13.90
N GLN A 508 -29.06 3.11 -13.97
CA GLN A 508 -29.11 1.79 -13.32
C GLN A 508 -28.10 0.78 -13.86
N VAL A 509 -27.57 1.00 -15.06
CA VAL A 509 -26.62 0.09 -15.73
C VAL A 509 -25.16 0.35 -15.30
N SER A 510 -24.86 1.55 -14.81
CA SER A 510 -23.48 1.95 -14.47
C SER A 510 -22.89 1.07 -13.36
N LEU A 511 -21.76 0.43 -13.67
CA LEU A 511 -20.98 -0.32 -12.68
C LEU A 511 -20.22 0.62 -11.75
N ILE A 512 -19.87 1.82 -12.23
CA ILE A 512 -19.18 2.83 -11.44
C ILE A 512 -20.11 3.41 -10.38
N ALA A 513 -21.37 3.67 -10.73
CA ALA A 513 -22.38 4.07 -9.75
C ALA A 513 -22.56 2.99 -8.68
N LYS A 514 -22.66 1.71 -9.08
CA LYS A 514 -22.75 0.58 -8.14
C LYS A 514 -21.50 0.43 -7.27
N LEU A 515 -20.30 0.57 -7.84
CA LEU A 515 -19.03 0.54 -7.10
C LEU A 515 -18.94 1.71 -6.13
N THR A 516 -19.37 2.91 -6.54
CA THR A 516 -19.39 4.11 -5.71
C THR A 516 -20.39 3.95 -4.56
N ALA A 517 -21.56 3.37 -4.81
CA ALA A 517 -22.54 3.05 -3.78
C ALA A 517 -21.95 2.07 -2.75
N LEU A 518 -21.31 0.98 -3.20
CA LEU A 518 -20.64 0.03 -2.32
C LEU A 518 -19.55 0.70 -1.46
N LYS A 519 -18.68 1.52 -2.09
CA LYS A 519 -17.66 2.29 -1.38
C LYS A 519 -18.24 3.25 -0.37
N THR A 520 -19.36 3.89 -0.69
CA THR A 520 -20.04 4.83 0.20
C THR A 520 -20.51 4.09 1.46
N VAL A 521 -21.19 2.95 1.29
CA VAL A 521 -21.64 2.11 2.41
C VAL A 521 -20.45 1.68 3.29
N ILE A 522 -19.36 1.20 2.67
CA ILE A 522 -18.19 0.71 3.42
C ILE A 522 -17.41 1.85 4.07
N ASN A 523 -16.97 2.85 3.30
CA ASN A 523 -16.05 3.89 3.77
C ASN A 523 -16.72 4.98 4.60
N GLN A 524 -18.02 5.25 4.38
CA GLN A 524 -18.73 6.31 5.11
C GLN A 524 -19.59 5.79 6.25
N THR A 525 -19.90 4.49 6.28
CA THR A 525 -20.83 3.93 7.28
C THR A 525 -20.20 2.80 8.09
N LEU A 526 -19.67 1.76 7.45
CA LEU A 526 -19.12 0.59 8.14
C LEU A 526 -17.78 0.88 8.83
N LEU A 527 -16.79 1.34 8.08
CA LEU A 527 -15.44 1.59 8.59
C LEU A 527 -15.41 2.69 9.67
N PRO A 528 -16.13 3.82 9.55
CA PRO A 528 -16.18 4.83 10.60
C PRO A 528 -16.75 4.32 11.92
N GLY A 529 -17.74 3.42 11.87
CA GLY A 529 -18.25 2.77 13.07
C GLY A 529 -17.17 1.96 13.81
N ILE A 530 -16.37 1.19 13.07
CA ILE A 530 -15.24 0.43 13.62
C ILE A 530 -14.15 1.37 14.13
N GLN A 531 -13.82 2.43 13.38
CA GLN A 531 -12.82 3.44 13.77
C GLN A 531 -13.18 4.08 15.11
N ASN A 532 -14.40 4.60 15.22
CA ASN A 532 -14.89 5.24 16.44
C ASN A 532 -14.89 4.26 17.61
N PHE A 533 -15.33 3.01 17.40
CA PHE A 533 -15.30 2.00 18.44
C PHE A 533 -13.88 1.72 18.97
N VAL A 534 -12.88 1.64 18.09
CA VAL A 534 -11.49 1.44 18.51
C VAL A 534 -10.95 2.68 19.23
N ALA A 535 -11.25 3.87 18.73
CA ALA A 535 -10.83 5.13 19.34
C ALA A 535 -11.41 5.31 20.76
N ASP A 536 -12.72 5.11 20.93
CA ASP A 536 -13.43 5.29 22.20
C ASP A 536 -12.99 4.29 23.29
N ARG A 537 -12.37 3.17 22.89
CA ARG A 537 -11.92 2.12 23.81
C ARG A 537 -10.48 2.29 24.28
N ALA A 538 -9.72 3.22 23.71
CA ALA A 538 -8.38 3.52 24.19
C ALA A 538 -8.46 4.33 25.49
N LYS A 539 -8.07 3.73 26.61
CA LYS A 539 -7.97 4.43 27.92
C LYS A 539 -6.52 4.69 28.28
N PHE A 540 -6.25 5.85 28.87
CA PHE A 540 -4.91 6.29 29.23
C PHE A 540 -4.79 6.47 30.74
N ASP A 541 -3.97 5.63 31.37
CA ASP A 541 -3.69 5.68 32.80
C ASP A 541 -2.22 5.99 33.08
N ILE A 542 -1.95 6.78 34.11
CA ILE A 542 -0.57 7.10 34.53
C ILE A 542 -0.05 5.94 35.39
N THR A 543 0.99 5.26 34.89
CA THR A 543 1.64 4.15 35.61
C THR A 543 2.74 4.63 36.55
N GLY A 544 3.39 5.76 36.22
CA GLY A 544 4.45 6.30 37.08
C GLY A 544 5.08 7.58 36.53
N SER A 545 5.95 8.19 37.34
CA SER A 545 6.64 9.45 37.02
C SER A 545 8.13 9.38 37.32
N ILE A 546 8.93 10.03 36.49
CA ILE A 546 10.37 10.21 36.65
C ILE A 546 10.64 11.70 36.70
N ASP A 547 11.49 12.14 37.63
CA ASP A 547 11.98 13.52 37.62
C ASP A 547 12.90 13.71 36.40
N GLY A 548 12.52 14.62 35.50
CA GLY A 548 13.18 14.82 34.21
C GLY A 548 14.41 15.69 34.36
N SER A 549 15.59 15.07 34.47
CA SER A 549 16.87 15.82 34.43
C SER A 549 17.48 15.91 33.02
N GLY A 550 16.91 15.23 32.02
CA GLY A 550 17.45 15.10 30.66
C GLY A 550 16.51 15.58 29.56
N SER A 551 17.02 15.65 28.31
CA SER A 551 16.22 15.96 27.12
C SER A 551 15.32 14.77 26.73
N ALA A 552 14.09 15.05 26.27
CA ALA A 552 13.16 14.03 25.76
C ALA A 552 13.77 13.17 24.65
N ASN A 553 14.58 13.77 23.76
CA ASN A 553 15.24 13.06 22.66
C ASN A 553 16.33 12.09 23.11
N ASP A 554 16.87 12.26 24.32
CA ASP A 554 17.94 11.45 24.90
C ASP A 554 17.38 10.34 25.83
N SER A 555 16.10 10.00 25.69
CA SER A 555 15.44 8.98 26.51
C SER A 555 15.07 7.75 25.69
N GLU A 556 15.37 6.56 26.22
CA GLU A 556 14.97 5.28 25.62
C GLU A 556 14.02 4.52 26.54
N MET A 557 13.08 3.80 25.95
CA MET A 557 12.11 2.96 26.64
C MET A 557 12.14 1.56 26.04
N ILE A 558 12.17 0.53 26.87
CA ILE A 558 12.14 -0.87 26.44
C ILE A 558 11.45 -1.77 27.47
N PHE A 559 10.87 -2.87 27.00
CA PHE A 559 10.33 -3.91 27.88
C PHE A 559 11.44 -4.84 28.40
N ASN A 560 11.25 -5.28 29.64
CA ASN A 560 11.97 -6.35 30.32
C ASN A 560 10.94 -7.36 30.86
N ASP A 561 11.37 -8.58 31.18
CA ASP A 561 10.49 -9.65 31.65
C ASP A 561 9.65 -9.26 32.88
N ASP A 562 10.18 -8.41 33.78
CA ASP A 562 9.47 -7.95 34.99
C ASP A 562 8.92 -6.51 34.92
N GLY A 563 8.88 -5.87 33.73
CA GLY A 563 8.30 -4.53 33.57
C GLY A 563 9.01 -3.63 32.55
N ILE A 564 8.85 -2.32 32.66
CA ILE A 564 9.32 -1.34 31.66
C ILE A 564 10.56 -0.64 32.18
N LEU A 565 11.61 -0.62 31.37
CA LEU A 565 12.81 0.15 31.62
C LEU A 565 12.76 1.45 30.83
N VAL A 566 12.72 2.58 31.55
CA VAL A 566 12.90 3.92 30.98
C VAL A 566 14.28 4.41 31.36
N SER A 567 14.97 4.98 30.40
CA SER A 567 16.31 5.52 30.57
C SER A 567 16.35 6.97 30.14
N SER A 568 17.12 7.77 30.87
CA SER A 568 17.38 9.16 30.56
C SER A 568 18.86 9.46 30.78
N LYS A 569 19.40 10.35 29.96
CA LYS A 569 20.81 10.74 30.00
C LYS A 569 20.95 12.20 30.39
N THR A 570 21.94 12.49 31.24
CA THR A 570 22.36 13.84 31.62
C THR A 570 23.89 13.89 31.54
N ASP A 571 24.48 14.53 30.53
CA ASP A 571 25.94 14.63 30.25
C ASP A 571 26.79 13.37 30.54
N SER A 572 27.10 13.09 31.82
CA SER A 572 27.92 11.95 32.29
C SER A 572 27.15 10.90 33.12
N ILE A 573 25.84 11.06 33.30
CA ILE A 573 25.00 10.16 34.10
C ILE A 573 23.92 9.55 33.20
N LEU A 574 23.80 8.23 33.26
CA LEU A 574 22.68 7.49 32.67
C LEU A 574 21.78 6.99 33.81
N SER A 575 20.56 7.50 33.87
CA SER A 575 19.55 7.11 34.85
C SER A 575 18.64 6.04 34.23
N LEU A 576 18.53 4.90 34.89
CA LEU A 576 17.73 3.76 34.48
C LEU A 576 16.62 3.54 35.49
N THR A 577 15.38 3.84 35.13
CA THR A 577 14.20 3.65 35.97
C THR A 577 13.38 2.47 35.47
N LYS A 578 13.30 1.41 36.28
CA LYS A 578 12.45 0.26 36.03
C LYS A 578 11.10 0.42 36.74
N PHE A 579 10.02 0.38 35.98
CA PHE A 579 8.65 0.28 36.45
C PHE A 579 8.23 -1.18 36.44
N TYR A 580 7.90 -1.72 37.60
CA TYR A 580 7.43 -3.09 37.73
C TYR A 580 5.91 -3.15 37.57
N GLU A 581 5.39 -4.30 37.13
CA GLU A 581 3.94 -4.52 36.96
C GLU A 581 3.14 -4.32 38.25
N ASN A 582 3.77 -4.47 39.43
CA ASN A 582 3.15 -4.21 40.73
C ASN A 582 3.14 -2.71 41.14
N GLY A 583 3.43 -1.80 40.21
CA GLY A 583 3.48 -0.36 40.44
C GLY A 583 4.70 0.14 41.21
N LYS A 584 5.65 -0.74 41.58
CA LYS A 584 6.91 -0.31 42.20
C LYS A 584 7.83 0.30 41.14
N GLN A 585 8.65 1.25 41.57
CA GLN A 585 9.69 1.87 40.75
C GLN A 585 11.05 1.66 41.40
N ALA A 586 12.06 1.36 40.59
CA ALA A 586 13.45 1.35 41.03
C ALA A 586 14.34 2.11 40.04
N THR A 587 15.10 3.08 40.53
CA THR A 587 16.03 3.87 39.73
C THR A 587 17.47 3.51 40.06
N THR A 588 18.26 3.30 39.01
CA THR A 588 19.69 3.02 39.04
C THR A 588 20.42 4.11 38.26
N GLU A 589 21.30 4.86 38.92
CA GLU A 589 22.14 5.86 38.26
C GLU A 589 23.51 5.28 37.94
N ILE A 590 23.93 5.37 36.68
CA ILE A 590 25.26 4.96 36.23
C ILE A 590 26.07 6.22 35.93
N LYS A 591 27.14 6.42 36.70
CA LYS A 591 28.05 7.55 36.52
C LYS A 591 29.22 7.17 35.61
N PHE A 592 29.28 7.81 34.46
CA PHE A 592 30.38 7.71 33.51
C PHE A 592 31.47 8.72 33.81
N PRO A 593 32.74 8.41 33.50
CA PRO A 593 33.85 9.32 33.72
C PRO A 593 33.78 10.54 32.81
N ASN A 594 33.08 10.44 31.68
CA ASN A 594 33.04 11.47 30.64
C ASN A 594 31.65 11.60 30.01
N THR A 595 31.54 12.50 29.03
CA THR A 595 30.29 12.80 28.33
C THR A 595 29.83 11.61 27.49
N ILE A 596 28.59 11.19 27.72
CA ILE A 596 27.87 10.25 26.88
C ILE A 596 27.48 10.98 25.59
N MET A 597 27.87 10.46 24.44
CA MET A 597 27.47 11.02 23.14
C MET A 597 26.11 10.49 22.72
N SER A 598 25.97 9.17 22.64
CA SER A 598 24.74 8.47 22.28
C SER A 598 24.68 7.15 23.04
N TYR A 599 23.48 6.65 23.29
CA TYR A 599 23.28 5.32 23.84
C TYR A 599 22.01 4.69 23.28
N LYS A 600 21.96 3.36 23.28
CA LYS A 600 20.78 2.57 22.91
C LYS A 600 20.70 1.34 23.80
N ILE A 601 19.47 0.91 24.09
CA ILE A 601 19.19 -0.31 24.86
C ILE A 601 18.67 -1.38 23.91
N THR A 602 19.22 -2.58 23.98
CA THR A 602 18.79 -3.75 23.20
C THR A 602 17.75 -4.57 23.95
N GLN A 603 16.92 -5.32 23.22
CA GLN A 603 15.95 -6.27 23.78
C GLN A 603 16.57 -7.29 24.74
N ASN A 604 17.85 -7.64 24.58
CA ASN A 604 18.56 -8.54 25.49
C ASN A 604 19.01 -7.86 26.80
N MET A 605 18.48 -6.68 27.11
CA MET A 605 18.87 -5.87 28.26
C MET A 605 20.38 -5.55 28.27
N GLN A 606 20.95 -5.29 27.09
CA GLN A 606 22.30 -4.73 26.96
C GLN A 606 22.21 -3.25 26.59
N ILE A 607 23.09 -2.45 27.15
CA ILE A 607 23.23 -1.04 26.83
C ILE A 607 24.48 -0.87 25.99
N VAL A 608 24.33 -0.23 24.83
CA VAL A 608 25.43 0.20 23.98
C VAL A 608 25.58 1.70 24.18
N VAL A 609 26.76 2.14 24.61
CA VAL A 609 27.04 3.55 24.91
C VAL A 609 28.27 4.02 24.14
N LEU A 610 28.15 5.14 23.44
CA LEU A 610 29.26 5.85 22.82
C LEU A 610 29.69 6.99 23.77
N LEU A 611 30.94 6.96 24.23
CA LEU A 611 31.52 7.91 25.17
C LEU A 611 32.60 8.75 24.49
N LYS A 612 32.64 10.05 24.81
CA LYS A 612 33.73 10.94 24.40
C LYS A 612 34.68 11.13 25.56
N ILE A 613 35.93 10.69 25.44
CA ILE A 613 36.96 10.96 26.45
C ILE A 613 37.76 12.18 25.99
N PRO A 614 37.74 13.31 26.72
CA PRO A 614 38.55 14.48 26.39
C PRO A 614 40.02 14.09 26.22
N GLU A 615 40.64 14.59 25.15
CA GLU A 615 42.10 14.51 24.89
C GLU A 615 42.71 13.12 24.67
N LYS A 616 41.93 12.02 24.65
CA LYS A 616 42.45 10.65 24.43
C LYS A 616 41.86 9.92 23.23
N HIS A 617 40.60 9.49 23.33
CA HIS A 617 39.89 8.67 22.33
C HIS A 617 38.38 8.67 22.61
N SER A 618 37.56 8.24 21.66
CA SER A 618 36.17 7.87 21.96
C SER A 618 36.06 6.36 22.15
N GLU A 619 35.10 5.89 22.93
CA GLU A 619 34.91 4.45 23.14
C GLU A 619 33.44 4.05 22.99
N LEU A 620 33.20 2.90 22.36
CA LEU A 620 31.91 2.24 22.32
C LEU A 620 31.95 1.07 23.30
N VAL A 621 31.04 1.09 24.27
CA VAL A 621 30.99 0.11 25.35
C VAL A 621 29.63 -0.58 25.33
N THR A 622 29.65 -1.91 25.38
CA THR A 622 28.45 -2.74 25.57
C THR A 622 28.51 -3.41 26.93
N PHE A 623 27.45 -3.31 27.72
CA PHE A 623 27.33 -3.95 29.04
C PHE A 623 25.89 -4.32 29.34
N LYS A 624 25.67 -5.29 30.23
CA LYS A 624 24.31 -5.68 30.66
C LYS A 624 23.71 -4.66 31.62
N VAL A 625 22.39 -4.49 31.56
CA VAL A 625 21.65 -3.65 32.51
C VAL A 625 21.91 -4.14 33.94
N PRO A 626 22.44 -3.29 34.84
CA PRO A 626 22.82 -3.73 36.18
C PRO A 626 21.62 -4.13 37.05
N GLN A 627 21.78 -5.15 37.88
CA GLN A 627 20.74 -5.58 38.82
C GLN A 627 20.83 -4.81 40.15
N ARG A 628 19.75 -4.10 40.48
CA ARG A 628 19.38 -3.55 41.81
C ARG A 628 20.53 -2.89 42.62
N LYS A 629 21.15 -1.83 42.09
CA LYS A 629 21.95 -0.88 42.88
C LYS A 629 21.53 0.55 42.55
N SER A 630 21.35 1.40 43.55
CA SER A 630 20.90 2.79 43.34
C SER A 630 21.92 3.64 42.58
N ARG A 631 23.22 3.38 42.78
CA ARG A 631 24.32 4.09 42.11
C ARG A 631 25.46 3.14 41.75
N ILE A 632 25.97 3.26 40.53
CA ILE A 632 27.04 2.44 39.99
C ILE A 632 28.04 3.34 39.28
N ASN A 633 29.33 3.17 39.54
CA ASN A 633 30.36 3.86 38.77
C ASN A 633 30.75 3.02 37.55
N TYR A 634 31.16 3.69 36.48
CA TYR A 634 31.63 3.03 35.25
C TYR A 634 32.74 1.99 35.45
N GLN A 635 33.58 2.14 36.46
CA GLN A 635 34.66 1.18 36.79
C GLN A 635 34.11 -0.15 37.32
N ASP A 636 32.91 -0.12 37.92
CA ASP A 636 32.25 -1.27 38.53
C ASP A 636 31.35 -2.03 37.53
N LEU A 637 31.26 -1.56 36.28
CA LEU A 637 30.45 -2.20 35.24
C LEU A 637 31.18 -3.39 34.64
N GLU A 638 30.48 -4.51 34.53
CA GLU A 638 30.94 -5.67 33.76
C GLU A 638 30.76 -5.38 32.26
N LYS A 639 31.85 -4.94 31.62
CA LYS A 639 31.87 -4.60 30.19
C LYS A 639 31.97 -5.87 29.36
N GLU A 640 31.00 -6.13 28.50
CA GLU A 640 31.01 -7.28 27.61
C GLU A 640 31.90 -7.03 26.38
N ARG A 641 31.76 -5.84 25.78
CA ARG A 641 32.52 -5.47 24.59
C ARG A 641 32.95 -4.01 24.64
N VAL A 642 34.16 -3.73 24.17
CA VAL A 642 34.72 -2.37 24.09
C VAL A 642 35.40 -2.17 22.74
N MET A 643 35.13 -1.05 22.08
CA MET A 643 35.81 -0.62 20.86
C MET A 643 36.35 0.80 21.05
N PHE A 644 37.62 1.01 20.71
CA PHE A 644 38.31 2.29 20.86
C PHE A 644 38.44 3.02 19.52
N PHE A 645 38.19 4.33 19.55
CA PHE A 645 38.33 5.26 18.42
C PHE A 645 39.38 6.30 18.77
N ASP A 646 40.63 6.03 18.40
CA ASP A 646 41.76 6.92 18.60
C ASP A 646 42.29 7.47 17.27
N ASN A 647 43.38 8.25 17.32
CA ASN A 647 44.03 8.81 16.13
C ASN A 647 44.56 7.76 15.15
N THR A 648 44.75 6.52 15.58
CA THR A 648 45.22 5.40 14.77
C THR A 648 44.07 4.54 14.23
N SER A 649 42.88 4.68 14.81
CA SER A 649 41.68 3.98 14.38
C SER A 649 41.14 4.52 13.05
N THR A 650 40.28 3.74 12.42
CA THR A 650 39.67 4.09 11.13
C THR A 650 38.73 5.30 11.22
N MET A 651 38.30 5.70 12.41
CA MET A 651 37.40 6.83 12.65
C MET A 651 37.86 7.64 13.86
N LYS A 652 38.26 8.89 13.63
CA LYS A 652 38.86 9.72 14.67
C LYS A 652 37.83 10.35 15.61
N ASN A 653 36.72 10.84 15.06
CA ASN A 653 35.72 11.60 15.81
C ASN A 653 34.31 11.05 15.59
N PRO A 654 33.96 9.89 16.17
CA PRO A 654 32.58 9.41 16.12
C PRO A 654 31.64 10.45 16.74
N THR A 655 30.57 10.79 16.03
CA THR A 655 29.62 11.85 16.43
C THR A 655 28.25 11.31 16.80
N VAL A 656 27.75 10.33 16.06
CA VAL A 656 26.41 9.78 16.23
C VAL A 656 26.49 8.26 16.14
N MET A 657 25.65 7.59 16.94
CA MET A 657 25.42 6.15 16.86
C MET A 657 23.92 5.91 16.68
N THR A 658 23.60 5.02 15.74
CA THR A 658 22.27 4.43 15.60
C THR A 658 22.36 2.92 15.80
N LEU A 659 21.27 2.32 16.26
CA LEU A 659 21.16 0.88 16.47
C LEU A 659 19.77 0.43 16.03
N THR A 660 19.72 -0.48 15.06
CA THR A 660 18.49 -1.11 14.62
C THR A 660 18.48 -2.56 15.09
N GLN A 661 17.37 -2.96 15.68
CA GLN A 661 17.16 -4.32 16.19
C GLN A 661 16.32 -5.10 15.20
N ASP A 662 16.67 -6.37 14.99
CA ASP A 662 15.81 -7.30 14.29
C ASP A 662 14.69 -7.74 15.25
N PRO A 663 13.41 -7.48 14.95
CA PRO A 663 12.31 -7.81 15.85
C PRO A 663 12.13 -9.31 16.10
N PHE A 664 12.70 -10.18 15.25
CA PHE A 664 12.59 -11.63 15.36
C PHE A 664 13.88 -12.31 15.84
N SER A 665 14.94 -11.53 16.09
CA SER A 665 16.27 -12.05 16.40
C SER A 665 16.95 -11.21 17.47
N SER A 666 17.79 -11.85 18.28
CA SER A 666 18.60 -11.15 19.29
C SER A 666 19.71 -10.27 18.69
N ARG A 667 19.81 -10.20 17.36
CA ARG A 667 20.87 -9.49 16.62
C ARG A 667 20.51 -8.02 16.47
N SER A 668 21.49 -7.16 16.76
CA SER A 668 21.36 -5.72 16.52
C SER A 668 22.45 -5.26 15.55
N THR A 669 22.06 -4.48 14.54
CA THR A 669 23.01 -3.86 13.61
C THR A 669 23.07 -2.37 13.91
N GLY A 670 24.26 -1.88 14.20
CA GLY A 670 24.49 -0.48 14.51
C GLY A 670 25.39 0.20 13.49
N CYS A 671 25.26 1.52 13.41
CA CYS A 671 26.13 2.36 12.61
C CYS A 671 26.63 3.52 13.46
N ILE A 672 27.94 3.72 13.46
CA ILE A 672 28.59 4.90 14.02
C ILE A 672 29.01 5.79 12.87
N PHE A 673 28.76 7.09 13.02
CA PHE A 673 29.04 8.07 11.99
C PHE A 673 29.89 9.23 12.52
N ASP A 674 30.89 9.62 11.75
CA ASP A 674 31.68 10.83 11.92
C ASP A 674 31.19 11.89 10.93
N MET A 675 30.47 12.90 11.42
CA MET A 675 29.91 13.96 10.56
C MET A 675 30.98 14.80 9.85
N ILE A 676 32.18 14.91 10.41
CA ILE A 676 33.24 15.78 9.89
C ILE A 676 33.98 15.06 8.76
N GLU A 677 34.46 13.84 9.04
CA GLU A 677 35.22 13.06 8.06
C GLU A 677 34.33 12.26 7.10
N ARG A 678 33.02 12.20 7.38
CA ARG A 678 31.99 11.47 6.64
C ARG A 678 32.27 9.96 6.60
N ARG A 679 32.96 9.47 7.62
CA ARG A 679 33.27 8.05 7.78
C ARG A 679 32.15 7.38 8.55
N TYR A 680 31.94 6.11 8.26
CA TYR A 680 30.98 5.29 8.98
C TYR A 680 31.59 3.93 9.31
N VAL A 681 31.16 3.37 10.44
CA VAL A 681 31.50 2.03 10.89
C VAL A 681 30.20 1.30 11.17
N ILE A 682 29.97 0.20 10.46
CA ILE A 682 28.84 -0.69 10.70
C ILE A 682 29.33 -1.82 11.58
N PHE A 683 28.61 -2.05 12.67
CA PHE A 683 28.94 -3.09 13.64
C PHE A 683 27.71 -3.94 13.95
N ARG A 684 27.94 -5.16 14.39
CA ARG A 684 26.90 -6.07 14.85
C ARG A 684 27.16 -6.43 16.32
N CYS A 685 26.12 -6.29 17.13
CA CYS A 685 26.12 -6.66 18.54
C CYS A 685 25.51 -8.06 18.73
#